data_AF-A0A841L3L2-F1
#
_entry.id   AF-A0A841L3L2-F1
#
_cell.length_a   1.000
_cell.length_b   1.000
_cell.length_c   1.000
_cell.angle_alpha   90.00
_cell.angle_beta   90.00
_cell.angle_gamma   90.00
#
_symmetry.space_group_name_H-M   'P 1'
#
loop_
_entity.id
_entity.type
_entity.pdbx_description
1 polymer ?
#
loop_
_entity_poly.entity_id
_entity_poly.type
_entity_poly.pdbx_seq_one_letter_code
_entity_poly.pdbx_strand_id
1 'polypeptide(L)'
;MRHLFLAAAVIVTVPAHAAYSPRVIAAEDASRDVALLRRALETVHPGLYRYTPRAGIDAAFARLEAAAAKPITELALHGEVARMLATIHCDHTKAEMSDALTRYRETEPTHLPLRFQLIEGRMIVVSNDAQVGAPPPGSEILTINGMTVPALLLKLAPLVAYDGSTDQAIAAKLADDGDLMGDDFNENWPALFGFADAWTIDWKPVGALKATTSTLRPATFAAWTGLKGPGARYRSEFYNSVTWRLSGKVARLQVDTFVNYRNPVQATAYLGGFFEAMAAAGTEHLILDLRNNGGGSEDVSVALGRYLMAKPFLWSKPVRYKAVRYGDLPQYFETWGDRAARFEPPMALFAQTPEGWFDRIPVARGAETTDEDSTMPQQPVAKGGFRGRLTILSGARNGSGATRTIAQLKEKAGAMIVGEDSAGSAEGPTSGAIFLLRLPASGMKVRIPEAWNRTDIAQFVPGKGVAVDVLVVPTLADFAGGRDRAVEVARGASPAVVDVAGLAAKALAGRWTGTLDYRDYGNDSRTTLPAMMASDGRSLDWTYDDGPGKIVRSADRWTFAADGRTLGIGGRGSGGGGEPEMWHVVEARTASDGGVTLVFDGEVLENGRKVIARKILTRNQATLRITKMTRVAGEPFVMRQSHELRAAPAAD
;
A
#
# COMPACT_ATOMS: atom_id res chain seq x y z
N MET A 1 9.29 -68.20 20.76
CA MET A 1 8.39 -67.57 19.76
C MET A 1 8.59 -66.06 19.82
N ARG A 2 9.08 -65.45 18.75
CA ARG A 2 9.27 -63.98 18.64
C ARG A 2 7.94 -63.38 18.19
N HIS A 3 7.30 -62.56 19.00
CA HIS A 3 6.09 -61.82 18.60
C HIS A 3 6.50 -60.54 17.87
N LEU A 4 6.27 -60.54 16.56
CA LEU A 4 6.39 -59.40 15.66
C LEU A 4 5.19 -58.48 15.91
N PHE A 5 5.41 -57.27 16.42
CA PHE A 5 4.35 -56.25 16.46
C PHE A 5 4.29 -55.56 15.08
N LEU A 6 3.24 -55.87 14.31
CA LEU A 6 2.88 -55.15 13.10
C LEU A 6 2.30 -53.79 13.50
N ALA A 7 3.01 -52.70 13.21
CA ALA A 7 2.45 -51.36 13.29
C ALA A 7 1.53 -51.13 12.09
N ALA A 8 0.21 -51.16 12.33
CA ALA A 8 -0.78 -50.79 11.32
C ALA A 8 -0.73 -49.25 11.13
N ALA A 9 -0.23 -48.80 9.99
CA ALA A 9 -0.34 -47.42 9.57
C ALA A 9 -1.81 -47.12 9.26
N VAL A 10 -2.48 -46.35 10.13
CA VAL A 10 -3.81 -45.80 9.84
C VAL A 10 -3.62 -44.69 8.81
N ILE A 11 -3.87 -45.02 7.54
CA ILE A 11 -4.00 -44.01 6.48
C ILE A 11 -5.35 -43.31 6.72
N VAL A 12 -5.31 -42.16 7.36
CA VAL A 12 -6.46 -41.25 7.40
C VAL A 12 -6.59 -40.63 6.02
N THR A 13 -7.41 -41.22 5.16
CA THR A 13 -7.86 -40.58 3.91
C THR A 13 -8.82 -39.46 4.27
N VAL A 14 -8.32 -38.23 4.27
CA VAL A 14 -9.15 -37.02 4.35
C VAL A 14 -9.89 -36.88 3.00
N PRO A 15 -11.21 -36.64 2.97
CA PRO A 15 -11.94 -36.47 1.72
C PRO A 15 -11.34 -35.29 0.94
N ALA A 16 -11.13 -35.48 -0.36
CA ALA A 16 -10.72 -34.41 -1.26
C ALA A 16 -11.79 -33.31 -1.24
N HIS A 17 -11.38 -32.07 -0.99
CA HIS A 17 -12.25 -30.91 -1.14
C HIS A 17 -12.71 -30.84 -2.59
N ALA A 18 -14.02 -30.75 -2.84
CA ALA A 18 -14.51 -30.57 -4.20
C ALA A 18 -14.04 -29.22 -4.72
N ALA A 19 -13.27 -29.23 -5.81
CA ALA A 19 -12.81 -28.01 -6.47
C ALA A 19 -14.01 -27.12 -6.82
N TYR A 20 -13.88 -25.82 -6.56
CA TYR A 20 -14.91 -24.86 -6.90
C TYR A 20 -15.13 -24.83 -8.42
N SER A 21 -16.39 -24.97 -8.85
CA SER A 21 -16.77 -24.86 -10.25
C SER A 21 -17.38 -23.49 -10.51
N PRO A 22 -16.69 -22.57 -11.22
CA PRO A 22 -17.21 -21.22 -11.46
C PRO A 22 -18.47 -21.26 -12.32
N ARG A 23 -19.50 -20.50 -11.92
CA ARG A 23 -20.71 -20.37 -12.72
C ARG A 23 -20.41 -19.61 -14.02
N VAL A 24 -20.91 -20.14 -15.14
CA VAL A 24 -20.86 -19.45 -16.44
C VAL A 24 -22.09 -18.56 -16.57
N ILE A 25 -21.88 -17.31 -16.96
CA ILE A 25 -22.88 -16.29 -17.25
C ILE A 25 -23.01 -16.20 -18.78
N ALA A 26 -24.24 -16.19 -19.28
CA ALA A 26 -24.49 -16.04 -20.72
C ALA A 26 -24.04 -14.66 -21.22
N ALA A 27 -23.66 -14.56 -22.49
CA ALA A 27 -23.16 -13.32 -23.08
C ALA A 27 -24.16 -12.15 -22.98
N GLU A 28 -25.45 -12.43 -23.25
CA GLU A 28 -26.52 -11.42 -23.14
C GLU A 28 -26.67 -10.92 -21.71
N ASP A 29 -26.63 -11.82 -20.73
CA ASP A 29 -26.70 -11.53 -19.31
C ASP A 29 -25.52 -10.68 -18.83
N ALA A 30 -24.30 -11.08 -19.18
CA ALA A 30 -23.09 -10.32 -18.85
C ALA A 30 -23.11 -8.93 -19.50
N SER A 31 -23.58 -8.83 -20.75
CA SER A 31 -23.70 -7.55 -21.46
C SER A 31 -24.73 -6.61 -20.81
N ARG A 32 -25.86 -7.14 -20.30
CA ARG A 32 -26.84 -6.36 -19.54
C ARG A 32 -26.28 -5.83 -18.22
N ASP A 33 -25.54 -6.67 -17.50
CA ASP A 33 -24.84 -6.25 -16.27
C ASP A 33 -23.82 -5.13 -16.56
N VAL A 34 -23.02 -5.25 -17.62
CA VAL A 34 -22.05 -4.21 -18.03
C VAL A 34 -22.72 -2.91 -18.44
N ALA A 35 -23.83 -2.98 -19.19
CA ALA A 35 -24.59 -1.78 -19.57
C ALA A 35 -25.18 -1.06 -18.34
N LEU A 36 -25.70 -1.81 -17.37
CA LEU A 36 -26.17 -1.25 -16.10
C LEU A 36 -25.04 -0.61 -15.31
N LEU A 37 -23.88 -1.27 -15.21
CA LEU A 37 -22.68 -0.74 -14.56
C LEU A 37 -22.28 0.61 -15.16
N ARG A 38 -22.17 0.69 -16.50
CA ARG A 38 -21.81 1.92 -17.21
C ARG A 38 -22.79 3.04 -16.90
N ARG A 39 -24.10 2.76 -17.03
CA ARG A 39 -25.16 3.73 -16.72
C ARG A 39 -25.09 4.24 -15.28
N ALA A 40 -24.85 3.36 -14.33
CA ALA A 40 -24.75 3.70 -12.91
C ALA A 40 -23.53 4.61 -12.63
N LEU A 41 -22.35 4.23 -13.13
CA LEU A 41 -21.13 5.03 -12.96
C LEU A 41 -21.25 6.40 -13.64
N GLU A 42 -21.78 6.45 -14.86
CA GLU A 42 -21.98 7.70 -15.59
C GLU A 42 -23.03 8.60 -14.93
N THR A 43 -24.01 8.05 -14.20
CA THR A 43 -25.02 8.86 -13.51
C THR A 43 -24.53 9.35 -12.15
N VAL A 44 -23.97 8.46 -11.33
CA VAL A 44 -23.72 8.70 -9.90
C VAL A 44 -22.34 9.28 -9.64
N HIS A 45 -21.29 8.71 -10.25
CA HIS A 45 -19.92 8.86 -9.77
C HIS A 45 -19.32 10.23 -10.14
N PRO A 46 -19.08 11.16 -9.17
CA PRO A 46 -18.57 12.49 -9.49
C PRO A 46 -17.08 12.47 -9.85
N GLY A 47 -16.38 11.38 -9.52
CA GLY A 47 -14.97 11.20 -9.81
C GLY A 47 -14.63 10.47 -11.12
N LEU A 48 -15.61 10.12 -11.97
CA LEU A 48 -15.40 9.15 -13.05
C LEU A 48 -14.30 9.57 -14.04
N TYR A 49 -14.13 10.88 -14.21
CA TYR A 49 -13.16 11.47 -15.14
C TYR A 49 -12.13 12.37 -14.43
N ARG A 50 -11.94 12.23 -13.11
CA ARG A 50 -11.02 13.10 -12.35
C ARG A 50 -9.56 12.85 -12.69
N TYR A 51 -9.19 11.59 -12.88
CA TYR A 51 -7.80 11.18 -13.04
C TYR A 51 -7.55 10.48 -14.37
N THR A 52 -8.59 9.86 -14.93
CA THR A 52 -8.55 9.25 -16.25
C THR A 52 -9.45 10.02 -17.20
N PRO A 53 -8.93 10.51 -18.34
CA PRO A 53 -9.73 11.18 -19.34
C PRO A 53 -10.85 10.28 -19.87
N ARG A 54 -11.94 10.89 -20.36
CA ARG A 54 -13.10 10.17 -20.93
C ARG A 54 -12.70 9.09 -21.94
N ALA A 55 -11.78 9.37 -22.85
CA ALA A 55 -11.31 8.39 -23.83
C ALA A 55 -10.68 7.13 -23.19
N GLY A 56 -9.98 7.28 -22.05
CA GLY A 56 -9.42 6.15 -21.31
C GLY A 56 -10.51 5.32 -20.63
N ILE A 57 -11.52 5.97 -20.04
CA ILE A 57 -12.68 5.30 -19.45
C ILE A 57 -13.50 4.57 -20.53
N ASP A 58 -13.74 5.20 -21.67
CA ASP A 58 -14.47 4.59 -22.79
C ASP A 58 -13.71 3.37 -23.34
N ALA A 59 -12.37 3.44 -23.43
CA ALA A 59 -11.55 2.30 -23.82
C ALA A 59 -11.60 1.15 -22.80
N ALA A 60 -11.63 1.47 -21.50
CA ALA A 60 -11.79 0.47 -20.45
C ALA A 60 -13.17 -0.22 -20.51
N PHE A 61 -14.24 0.53 -20.75
CA PHE A 61 -15.57 -0.05 -21.00
C PHE A 61 -15.61 -0.89 -22.27
N ALA A 62 -15.04 -0.41 -23.39
CA ALA A 62 -15.02 -1.18 -24.63
C ALA A 62 -14.32 -2.55 -24.46
N ARG A 63 -13.25 -2.61 -23.65
CA ARG A 63 -12.61 -3.87 -23.25
C ARG A 63 -13.57 -4.76 -22.47
N LEU A 64 -14.21 -4.22 -21.43
CA LEU A 64 -15.15 -4.98 -20.58
C LEU A 64 -16.35 -5.48 -21.40
N GLU A 65 -16.91 -4.65 -22.26
CA GLU A 65 -18.00 -4.98 -23.20
C GLU A 65 -17.58 -6.11 -24.14
N ALA A 66 -16.35 -6.07 -24.69
CA ALA A 66 -15.82 -7.13 -25.54
C ALA A 66 -15.64 -8.47 -24.80
N ALA A 67 -15.28 -8.44 -23.51
CA ALA A 67 -15.21 -9.64 -22.67
C ALA A 67 -16.62 -10.20 -22.37
N ALA A 68 -17.58 -9.33 -22.08
CA ALA A 68 -18.97 -9.70 -21.77
C ALA A 68 -19.79 -10.14 -23.00
N ALA A 69 -19.35 -9.84 -24.22
CA ALA A 69 -19.99 -10.25 -25.47
C ALA A 69 -19.90 -11.77 -25.76
N LYS A 70 -19.33 -12.56 -24.84
CA LYS A 70 -19.17 -14.02 -24.92
C LYS A 70 -19.53 -14.64 -23.57
N PRO A 71 -19.89 -15.94 -23.50
CA PRO A 71 -20.05 -16.63 -22.23
C PRO A 71 -18.79 -16.48 -21.37
N ILE A 72 -18.96 -16.07 -20.12
CA ILE A 72 -17.87 -15.72 -19.20
C ILE A 72 -18.17 -16.27 -17.81
N THR A 73 -17.15 -16.71 -17.07
CA THR A 73 -17.35 -17.15 -15.69
C THR A 73 -17.55 -15.95 -14.76
N GLU A 74 -18.25 -16.14 -13.65
CA GLU A 74 -18.43 -15.07 -12.64
C GLU A 74 -17.10 -14.57 -12.06
N LEU A 75 -16.08 -15.44 -11.93
CA LEU A 75 -14.73 -15.04 -11.51
C LEU A 75 -14.02 -14.20 -12.59
N ALA A 76 -14.11 -14.57 -13.86
CA ALA A 76 -13.49 -13.81 -14.94
C ALA A 76 -14.18 -12.45 -15.15
N LEU A 77 -15.52 -12.41 -15.07
CA LEU A 77 -16.26 -11.15 -15.15
C LEU A 77 -15.91 -10.23 -13.97
N HIS A 78 -15.76 -10.76 -12.75
CA HIS A 78 -15.27 -10.00 -11.60
C HIS A 78 -13.91 -9.35 -11.89
N GLY A 79 -12.96 -10.12 -12.45
CA GLY A 79 -11.64 -9.60 -12.82
C GLY A 79 -11.70 -8.48 -13.87
N GLU A 80 -12.52 -8.61 -14.90
CA GLU A 80 -12.66 -7.56 -15.93
C GLU A 80 -13.38 -6.31 -15.38
N VAL A 81 -14.37 -6.47 -14.51
CA VAL A 81 -15.01 -5.35 -13.80
C VAL A 81 -14.01 -4.66 -12.87
N ALA A 82 -13.28 -5.40 -12.02
CA ALA A 82 -12.27 -4.83 -11.13
C ALA A 82 -11.22 -4.03 -11.91
N ARG A 83 -10.77 -4.53 -13.06
CA ARG A 83 -9.83 -3.82 -13.94
C ARG A 83 -10.41 -2.53 -14.51
N MET A 84 -11.67 -2.56 -14.97
CA MET A 84 -12.35 -1.38 -15.48
C MET A 84 -12.48 -0.31 -14.38
N LEU A 85 -12.86 -0.72 -13.17
CA LEU A 85 -13.00 0.18 -12.02
C LEU A 85 -11.65 0.75 -11.56
N ALA A 86 -10.58 -0.06 -11.53
CA ALA A 86 -9.23 0.42 -11.21
C ALA A 86 -8.75 1.52 -12.18
N THR A 87 -9.22 1.50 -13.44
CA THR A 87 -8.92 2.54 -14.45
C THR A 87 -9.56 3.90 -14.09
N ILE A 88 -10.52 3.97 -13.16
CA ILE A 88 -11.08 5.22 -12.67
C ILE A 88 -10.08 5.95 -11.75
N HIS A 89 -9.13 5.22 -11.17
CA HIS A 89 -8.23 5.69 -10.11
C HIS A 89 -9.02 6.30 -8.94
N CYS A 90 -10.01 5.55 -8.44
CA CYS A 90 -10.76 5.91 -7.24
C CYS A 90 -10.69 4.80 -6.20
N ASP A 91 -10.16 5.13 -5.03
CA ASP A 91 -9.96 4.20 -3.91
C ASP A 91 -11.27 3.60 -3.38
N HIS A 92 -12.40 4.29 -3.56
CA HIS A 92 -13.72 3.87 -3.05
C HIS A 92 -14.60 3.15 -4.07
N THR A 93 -14.08 2.92 -5.29
CA THR A 93 -14.83 2.30 -6.40
C THR A 93 -14.23 0.93 -6.72
N LYS A 94 -14.82 -0.12 -6.14
CA LYS A 94 -14.29 -1.49 -6.15
C LYS A 94 -15.37 -2.49 -6.56
N ALA A 95 -14.96 -3.58 -7.19
CA ALA A 95 -15.79 -4.75 -7.38
C ALA A 95 -15.81 -5.56 -6.08
N GLU A 96 -16.97 -6.08 -5.73
CA GLU A 96 -17.16 -7.07 -4.68
C GLU A 96 -17.77 -8.32 -5.31
N MET A 97 -17.30 -9.49 -4.88
CA MET A 97 -17.87 -10.77 -5.29
C MET A 97 -19.35 -10.88 -4.89
N SER A 98 -20.06 -11.81 -5.53
CA SER A 98 -21.45 -12.13 -5.15
C SER A 98 -21.51 -12.67 -3.73
N ASP A 99 -22.68 -12.53 -3.06
CA ASP A 99 -22.83 -13.01 -1.68
C ASP A 99 -22.55 -14.52 -1.55
N ALA A 100 -22.83 -15.31 -2.60
CA ALA A 100 -22.51 -16.72 -2.66
C ALA A 100 -20.99 -16.98 -2.69
N LEU A 101 -20.23 -16.23 -3.50
CA LEU A 101 -18.78 -16.32 -3.57
C LEU A 101 -18.10 -15.81 -2.29
N THR A 102 -18.58 -14.69 -1.74
CA THR A 102 -18.11 -14.20 -0.45
C THR A 102 -18.32 -15.25 0.63
N ARG A 103 -19.51 -15.85 0.72
CA ARG A 103 -19.79 -16.91 1.69
C ARG A 103 -18.90 -18.14 1.47
N TYR A 104 -18.68 -18.55 0.23
CA TYR A 104 -17.75 -19.63 -0.09
C TYR A 104 -16.34 -19.32 0.42
N ARG A 105 -15.83 -18.10 0.21
CA ARG A 105 -14.50 -17.69 0.69
C ARG A 105 -14.40 -17.58 2.21
N GLU A 106 -15.51 -17.27 2.88
CA GLU A 106 -15.58 -17.24 4.34
C GLU A 106 -15.57 -18.64 4.96
N THR A 107 -16.23 -19.62 4.33
CA THR A 107 -16.38 -20.97 4.88
C THR A 107 -15.33 -21.97 4.40
N GLU A 108 -14.84 -21.80 3.17
CA GLU A 108 -13.91 -22.73 2.53
C GLU A 108 -12.45 -22.24 2.58
N PRO A 109 -11.47 -23.16 2.62
CA PRO A 109 -10.06 -22.82 2.54
C PRO A 109 -9.72 -22.30 1.13
N THR A 110 -9.49 -20.99 1.01
CA THR A 110 -9.31 -20.30 -0.27
C THR A 110 -8.12 -19.36 -0.30
N HIS A 111 -7.56 -19.02 0.86
CA HIS A 111 -6.54 -17.97 1.00
C HIS A 111 -5.13 -18.55 0.97
N LEU A 112 -4.17 -17.73 0.54
CA LEU A 112 -2.75 -17.99 0.68
C LEU A 112 -2.42 -18.11 2.19
N PRO A 113 -1.83 -19.22 2.68
CA PRO A 113 -1.65 -19.50 4.12
C PRO A 113 -0.52 -18.69 4.78
N LEU A 114 -0.26 -17.47 4.30
CA LEU A 114 0.72 -16.54 4.87
C LEU A 114 0.30 -15.09 4.64
N ARG A 115 0.91 -14.19 5.41
CA ARG A 115 0.87 -12.74 5.22
C ARG A 115 2.24 -12.28 4.71
N PHE A 116 2.24 -11.29 3.82
CA PHE A 116 3.47 -10.75 3.24
C PHE A 116 3.49 -9.23 3.28
N GLN A 117 4.66 -8.66 2.99
CA GLN A 117 4.85 -7.24 2.70
C GLN A 117 5.81 -7.10 1.53
N LEU A 118 5.60 -6.08 0.67
CA LEU A 118 6.57 -5.71 -0.34
C LEU A 118 7.64 -4.80 0.27
N ILE A 119 8.89 -5.25 0.32
CA ILE A 119 10.03 -4.51 0.86
C ILE A 119 11.18 -4.59 -0.14
N GLU A 120 11.70 -3.43 -0.56
CA GLU A 120 12.75 -3.33 -1.59
C GLU A 120 12.42 -4.09 -2.90
N GLY A 121 11.14 -4.10 -3.28
CA GLY A 121 10.65 -4.78 -4.49
C GLY A 121 10.57 -6.31 -4.38
N ARG A 122 10.65 -6.86 -3.15
CA ARG A 122 10.55 -8.30 -2.85
C ARG A 122 9.29 -8.60 -2.04
N MET A 123 8.72 -9.78 -2.23
CA MET A 123 7.62 -10.29 -1.39
C MET A 123 8.20 -11.02 -0.18
N ILE A 124 8.16 -10.37 0.98
CA ILE A 124 8.74 -10.87 2.24
C ILE A 124 7.63 -11.41 3.14
N VAL A 125 7.83 -12.60 3.68
CA VAL A 125 6.88 -13.24 4.59
C VAL A 125 6.89 -12.53 5.94
N VAL A 126 5.70 -12.12 6.40
CA VAL A 126 5.49 -11.48 7.71
C VAL A 126 5.07 -12.52 8.74
N SER A 127 4.17 -13.43 8.36
CA SER A 127 3.72 -14.54 9.20
C SER A 127 3.11 -15.64 8.34
N ASN A 128 2.96 -16.84 8.90
CA ASN A 128 2.33 -18.00 8.25
C ASN A 128 1.51 -18.79 9.29
N ASP A 129 0.74 -19.77 8.83
CA ASP A 129 -0.12 -20.63 9.65
C ASP A 129 0.58 -21.86 10.26
N ALA A 130 1.91 -21.89 10.24
CA ALA A 130 2.77 -22.95 10.77
C ALA A 130 2.58 -24.34 10.13
N GLN A 131 2.04 -24.42 8.90
CA GLN A 131 2.10 -25.66 8.12
C GLN A 131 3.54 -26.16 7.96
N VAL A 132 3.72 -27.48 7.90
CA VAL A 132 5.05 -28.09 7.71
C VAL A 132 5.65 -27.61 6.39
N GLY A 133 6.86 -27.05 6.46
CA GLY A 133 7.54 -26.46 5.31
C GLY A 133 7.10 -25.04 4.98
N ALA A 134 6.19 -24.40 5.72
CA ALA A 134 5.83 -23.01 5.51
C ALA A 134 7.08 -22.10 5.58
N PRO A 135 7.25 -21.13 4.66
CA PRO A 135 8.38 -20.23 4.69
C PRO A 135 8.37 -19.43 6.01
N PRO A 136 9.48 -19.40 6.78
CA PRO A 136 9.54 -18.63 8.02
C PRO A 136 9.45 -17.12 7.75
N PRO A 137 9.03 -16.31 8.75
CA PRO A 137 9.07 -14.85 8.65
C PRO A 137 10.45 -14.33 8.23
N GLY A 138 10.47 -13.34 7.33
CA GLY A 138 11.70 -12.78 6.74
C GLY A 138 12.22 -13.54 5.52
N SER A 139 11.66 -14.70 5.19
CA SER A 139 11.91 -15.34 3.90
C SER A 139 11.31 -14.54 2.76
N GLU A 140 11.97 -14.62 1.62
CA GLU A 140 11.47 -14.07 0.37
C GLU A 140 10.78 -15.15 -0.46
N ILE A 141 9.61 -14.81 -1.00
CA ILE A 141 8.91 -15.60 -1.99
C ILE A 141 9.43 -15.25 -3.40
N LEU A 142 9.76 -16.28 -4.17
CA LEU A 142 10.29 -16.18 -5.53
C LEU A 142 9.20 -16.49 -6.55
N THR A 143 8.46 -17.57 -6.32
CA THR A 143 7.35 -18.01 -7.16
C THR A 143 6.15 -18.44 -6.33
N ILE A 144 4.96 -18.32 -6.92
CA ILE A 144 3.72 -18.89 -6.40
C ILE A 144 3.03 -19.60 -7.58
N ASN A 145 2.75 -20.88 -7.41
CA ASN A 145 2.15 -21.77 -8.42
C ASN A 145 2.88 -21.67 -9.78
N GLY A 146 4.21 -21.64 -9.74
CA GLY A 146 5.09 -21.60 -10.92
C GLY A 146 5.23 -20.21 -11.57
N MET A 147 4.53 -19.18 -11.09
CA MET A 147 4.70 -17.80 -11.58
C MET A 147 5.67 -17.02 -10.70
N THR A 148 6.60 -16.29 -11.31
CA THR A 148 7.51 -15.41 -10.58
C THR A 148 6.73 -14.27 -9.90
N VAL A 149 7.14 -13.87 -8.71
CA VAL A 149 6.51 -12.76 -7.98
C VAL A 149 6.40 -11.48 -8.82
N PRO A 150 7.43 -11.03 -9.56
CA PRO A 150 7.29 -9.88 -10.45
C PRO A 150 6.16 -10.03 -11.48
N ALA A 151 6.08 -11.18 -12.17
CA ALA A 151 5.03 -11.43 -13.16
C ALA A 151 3.64 -11.48 -12.50
N LEU A 152 3.55 -12.04 -11.30
CA LEU A 152 2.32 -12.10 -10.51
C LEU A 152 1.84 -10.71 -10.08
N LEU A 153 2.74 -9.88 -9.55
CA LEU A 153 2.42 -8.51 -9.16
C LEU A 153 1.94 -7.68 -10.35
N LEU A 154 2.57 -7.81 -11.52
CA LEU A 154 2.15 -7.12 -12.75
C LEU A 154 0.80 -7.60 -13.29
N LYS A 155 0.38 -8.84 -12.99
CA LYS A 155 -0.95 -9.35 -13.34
C LYS A 155 -2.04 -8.84 -12.41
N LEU A 156 -1.74 -8.71 -11.11
CA LEU A 156 -2.69 -8.29 -10.07
C LEU A 156 -2.81 -6.78 -9.95
N ALA A 157 -1.73 -6.02 -10.14
CA ALA A 157 -1.71 -4.56 -9.98
C ALA A 157 -2.81 -3.82 -10.77
N PRO A 158 -3.14 -4.21 -12.03
CA PRO A 158 -4.23 -3.56 -12.78
C PRO A 158 -5.65 -3.79 -12.22
N LEU A 159 -5.81 -4.60 -11.18
CA LEU A 159 -7.08 -4.88 -10.50
C LEU A 159 -7.22 -4.11 -9.18
N VAL A 160 -6.18 -3.39 -8.77
CA VAL A 160 -6.13 -2.67 -7.49
C VAL A 160 -6.65 -1.25 -7.68
N ALA A 161 -7.72 -0.92 -6.97
CA ALA A 161 -8.28 0.43 -6.95
C ALA A 161 -7.56 1.32 -5.93
N TYR A 162 -7.11 2.50 -6.38
CA TYR A 162 -6.49 3.54 -5.57
C TYR A 162 -6.75 4.91 -6.18
N ASP A 163 -6.57 5.96 -5.40
CA ASP A 163 -6.86 7.34 -5.78
C ASP A 163 -5.73 7.97 -6.63
N GLY A 164 -6.09 8.62 -7.74
CA GLY A 164 -5.15 9.44 -8.52
C GLY A 164 -3.90 8.69 -9.00
N SER A 165 -2.78 9.39 -9.11
CA SER A 165 -1.49 8.82 -9.53
C SER A 165 -0.61 8.49 -8.32
N THR A 166 -1.13 7.71 -7.36
CA THR A 166 -0.41 7.28 -6.15
C THR A 166 -0.07 5.79 -6.18
N ASP A 167 0.68 5.36 -7.17
CA ASP A 167 0.99 3.95 -7.46
C ASP A 167 1.63 3.18 -6.29
N GLN A 168 2.23 3.88 -5.31
CA GLN A 168 2.74 3.25 -4.09
C GLN A 168 1.64 2.51 -3.30
N ALA A 169 0.37 2.92 -3.44
CA ALA A 169 -0.78 2.27 -2.82
C ALA A 169 -0.95 0.81 -3.28
N ILE A 170 -0.58 0.51 -4.53
CA ILE A 170 -0.75 -0.83 -5.13
C ILE A 170 -0.06 -1.89 -4.28
N ALA A 171 1.21 -1.64 -3.96
CA ALA A 171 2.02 -2.54 -3.16
C ALA A 171 1.44 -2.75 -1.75
N ALA A 172 0.91 -1.67 -1.17
CA ALA A 172 0.34 -1.69 0.16
C ALA A 172 -0.98 -2.49 0.20
N LYS A 173 -1.87 -2.28 -0.77
CA LYS A 173 -3.19 -2.91 -0.87
C LYS A 173 -3.15 -4.38 -1.24
N LEU A 174 -2.22 -4.77 -2.12
CA LEU A 174 -1.97 -6.19 -2.40
C LEU A 174 -1.61 -6.98 -1.13
N ALA A 175 -0.92 -6.32 -0.18
CA ALA A 175 -0.52 -6.94 1.08
C ALA A 175 -1.55 -6.76 2.21
N ASP A 176 -2.35 -5.69 2.19
CA ASP A 176 -3.27 -5.33 3.27
C ASP A 176 -4.29 -4.27 2.80
N ASP A 177 -5.53 -4.67 2.57
CA ASP A 177 -6.67 -3.79 2.25
C ASP A 177 -7.92 -4.27 3.00
N GLY A 178 -8.33 -3.51 4.01
CA GLY A 178 -9.45 -3.85 4.89
C GLY A 178 -10.84 -3.57 4.32
N ASP A 179 -10.97 -2.97 3.13
CA ASP A 179 -12.27 -2.65 2.54
C ASP A 179 -12.96 -3.89 1.92
N LEU A 180 -12.18 -4.86 1.45
CA LEU A 180 -12.65 -6.13 0.88
C LEU A 180 -12.41 -7.27 1.88
N MET A 181 -11.89 -8.42 1.46
CA MET A 181 -11.58 -9.54 2.36
C MET A 181 -10.14 -9.51 2.89
N GLY A 182 -9.62 -8.32 3.20
CA GLY A 182 -8.40 -8.12 3.99
C GLY A 182 -7.08 -7.94 3.21
N ASP A 183 -7.00 -8.38 1.95
CA ASP A 183 -6.00 -7.87 0.99
C ASP A 183 -6.45 -8.08 -0.46
N ASP A 184 -5.87 -7.28 -1.37
CA ASP A 184 -6.22 -7.33 -2.78
C ASP A 184 -5.57 -8.52 -3.51
N PHE A 185 -4.58 -9.19 -2.91
CA PHE A 185 -3.96 -10.37 -3.50
C PHE A 185 -4.94 -11.56 -3.50
N ASN A 186 -5.47 -11.91 -2.34
CA ASN A 186 -6.42 -13.00 -2.13
C ASN A 186 -7.79 -12.66 -2.73
N GLU A 187 -8.16 -11.37 -2.76
CA GLU A 187 -9.37 -10.92 -3.46
C GLU A 187 -9.30 -11.18 -4.96
N ASN A 188 -8.20 -10.79 -5.61
CA ASN A 188 -8.11 -10.80 -7.07
C ASN A 188 -7.53 -12.09 -7.64
N TRP A 189 -6.84 -12.90 -6.84
CA TRP A 189 -6.25 -14.17 -7.28
C TRP A 189 -7.26 -15.10 -7.99
N PRO A 190 -8.45 -15.38 -7.42
CA PRO A 190 -9.40 -16.32 -8.02
C PRO A 190 -9.91 -15.87 -9.39
N ALA A 191 -9.98 -14.56 -9.64
CA ALA A 191 -10.42 -14.01 -10.92
C ALA A 191 -9.46 -14.34 -12.07
N LEU A 192 -8.17 -14.52 -11.76
CA LEU A 192 -7.12 -14.79 -12.75
C LEU A 192 -6.74 -16.27 -12.85
N PHE A 193 -6.83 -17.00 -11.73
CA PHE A 193 -6.24 -18.33 -11.62
C PHE A 193 -7.20 -19.39 -11.06
N GLY A 194 -8.42 -19.00 -10.67
CA GLY A 194 -9.31 -19.85 -9.88
C GLY A 194 -8.85 -19.99 -8.42
N PHE A 195 -9.64 -20.70 -7.62
CA PHE A 195 -9.22 -21.06 -6.27
C PHE A 195 -8.16 -22.16 -6.34
N ALA A 196 -7.06 -21.97 -5.62
CA ALA A 196 -5.97 -22.94 -5.61
C ALA A 196 -6.31 -24.11 -4.69
N ASP A 197 -6.17 -25.35 -5.18
CA ASP A 197 -6.26 -26.55 -4.33
C ASP A 197 -5.03 -26.70 -3.42
N ALA A 198 -3.89 -26.14 -3.86
CA ALA A 198 -2.63 -26.07 -3.14
C ALA A 198 -1.81 -24.86 -3.60
N TRP A 199 -0.94 -24.38 -2.71
CA TRP A 199 0.01 -23.31 -2.97
C TRP A 199 1.42 -23.87 -3.04
N THR A 200 1.98 -23.96 -4.24
CA THR A 200 3.39 -24.31 -4.46
C THR A 200 4.21 -23.03 -4.46
N ILE A 201 5.07 -22.87 -3.46
CA ILE A 201 5.82 -21.65 -3.18
C ILE A 201 7.31 -21.97 -3.22
N ASP A 202 8.03 -21.34 -4.15
CA ASP A 202 9.49 -21.29 -4.09
C ASP A 202 9.91 -20.10 -3.24
N TRP A 203 10.73 -20.34 -2.24
CA TRP A 203 11.19 -19.32 -1.31
C TRP A 203 12.64 -19.52 -0.89
N LYS A 204 13.24 -18.48 -0.34
CA LYS A 204 14.56 -18.57 0.29
C LYS A 204 14.75 -17.49 1.35
N PRO A 205 15.66 -17.68 2.32
CA PRO A 205 16.21 -16.56 3.07
C PRO A 205 16.89 -15.58 2.11
N VAL A 206 16.77 -14.27 2.37
CA VAL A 206 17.42 -13.24 1.55
C VAL A 206 18.93 -13.50 1.48
N GLY A 207 19.47 -13.49 0.25
CA GLY A 207 20.89 -13.74 -0.03
C GLY A 207 21.30 -15.21 -0.13
N ALA A 208 20.42 -16.18 0.17
CA ALA A 208 20.72 -17.59 -0.01
C ALA A 208 20.83 -17.99 -1.49
N LEU A 209 21.74 -18.93 -1.79
CA LEU A 209 21.97 -19.42 -3.16
C LEU A 209 20.88 -20.39 -3.65
N LYS A 210 20.29 -21.16 -2.74
CA LYS A 210 19.32 -22.20 -3.08
C LYS A 210 17.94 -21.83 -2.56
N ALA A 211 16.95 -22.03 -3.41
CA ALA A 211 15.55 -21.96 -3.03
C ALA A 211 15.09 -23.29 -2.42
N THR A 212 13.99 -23.22 -1.66
CA THR A 212 13.22 -24.35 -1.17
C THR A 212 11.82 -24.23 -1.74
N THR A 213 11.24 -25.35 -2.16
CA THR A 213 9.86 -25.43 -2.63
C THR A 213 9.00 -26.03 -1.53
N SER A 214 7.89 -25.37 -1.24
CA SER A 214 6.89 -25.85 -0.29
C SER A 214 5.54 -25.96 -0.96
N THR A 215 4.78 -27.01 -0.65
CA THR A 215 3.38 -27.15 -1.07
C THR A 215 2.50 -27.02 0.16
N LEU A 216 1.76 -25.93 0.24
CA LEU A 216 0.91 -25.58 1.39
C LEU A 216 -0.56 -25.72 1.02
N ARG A 217 -1.40 -26.11 1.97
CA ARG A 217 -2.85 -26.11 1.82
C ARG A 217 -3.38 -24.67 1.95
N PRO A 218 -4.46 -24.30 1.24
CA PRO A 218 -5.09 -23.00 1.45
C PRO A 218 -5.60 -22.84 2.90
N ALA A 219 -5.58 -21.61 3.40
CA ALA A 219 -6.15 -21.25 4.69
C ALA A 219 -7.62 -20.83 4.56
N THR A 220 -8.41 -21.09 5.60
CA THR A 220 -9.74 -20.47 5.73
C THR A 220 -9.59 -18.98 6.03
N PHE A 221 -10.60 -18.19 5.68
CA PHE A 221 -10.58 -16.75 5.95
C PHE A 221 -10.40 -16.42 7.44
N ALA A 222 -11.01 -17.22 8.34
CA ALA A 222 -10.85 -17.06 9.78
C ALA A 222 -9.41 -17.33 10.25
N ALA A 223 -8.76 -18.38 9.74
CA ALA A 223 -7.36 -18.66 10.06
C ALA A 223 -6.44 -17.54 9.52
N TRP A 224 -6.71 -17.11 8.29
CA TRP A 224 -5.93 -16.10 7.61
C TRP A 224 -6.00 -14.72 8.28
N THR A 225 -7.17 -14.26 8.68
CA THR A 225 -7.34 -13.00 9.43
C THR A 225 -6.78 -13.06 10.86
N GLY A 226 -6.53 -14.27 11.39
CA GLY A 226 -5.81 -14.49 12.65
C GLY A 226 -4.29 -14.33 12.53
N LEU A 227 -3.74 -14.32 11.31
CA LEU A 227 -2.31 -14.13 11.07
C LEU A 227 -1.91 -12.66 11.30
N LYS A 228 -0.67 -12.45 11.75
CA LYS A 228 -0.12 -11.11 11.90
C LYS A 228 0.16 -10.50 10.52
N GLY A 229 -0.60 -9.47 10.16
CA GLY A 229 -0.40 -8.68 8.95
C GLY A 229 0.64 -7.56 9.09
N PRO A 230 0.99 -6.89 7.98
CA PRO A 230 1.89 -5.73 7.97
C PRO A 230 1.20 -4.40 8.32
N GLY A 231 -0.09 -4.41 8.66
CA GLY A 231 -0.86 -3.21 9.04
C GLY A 231 -1.88 -3.53 10.14
N ALA A 232 -3.00 -2.82 10.13
CA ALA A 232 -4.02 -2.91 11.17
C ALA A 232 -4.70 -4.30 11.16
N ARG A 233 -5.33 -4.68 12.29
CA ARG A 233 -6.19 -5.86 12.30
C ARG A 233 -7.38 -5.64 11.35
N TYR A 234 -7.73 -6.67 10.59
CA TYR A 234 -8.88 -6.64 9.68
C TYR A 234 -10.16 -6.21 10.43
N ARG A 235 -10.89 -5.25 9.83
CA ARG A 235 -12.09 -4.62 10.39
C ARG A 235 -11.95 -4.11 11.83
N SER A 236 -10.76 -3.63 12.18
CA SER A 236 -10.56 -2.87 13.40
C SER A 236 -11.36 -1.55 13.41
N GLU A 237 -11.57 -1.01 14.62
CA GLU A 237 -12.38 0.18 14.87
C GLU A 237 -11.53 1.22 15.61
N PHE A 238 -11.85 2.49 15.48
CA PHE A 238 -11.08 3.60 16.05
C PHE A 238 -10.80 3.39 17.55
N TYR A 239 -11.84 3.11 18.35
CA TYR A 239 -11.71 2.99 19.81
C TYR A 239 -10.79 1.84 20.29
N ASN A 240 -10.47 0.86 19.44
CA ASN A 240 -9.56 -0.25 19.77
C ASN A 240 -8.27 -0.26 18.93
N SER A 241 -8.06 0.79 18.13
CA SER A 241 -6.94 0.94 17.19
C SER A 241 -6.07 2.15 17.51
N VAL A 242 -6.17 2.64 18.75
CA VAL A 242 -5.35 3.75 19.26
C VAL A 242 -4.35 3.19 20.27
N THR A 243 -3.08 3.42 20.02
CA THR A 243 -2.00 3.11 20.97
C THR A 243 -1.14 4.33 21.19
N TRP A 244 -0.64 4.53 22.41
CA TRP A 244 0.19 5.68 22.70
C TRP A 244 1.32 5.35 23.67
N ARG A 245 2.38 6.17 23.62
CA ARG A 245 3.56 6.10 24.49
C ARG A 245 4.00 7.51 24.85
N LEU A 246 4.39 7.71 26.11
CA LEU A 246 5.06 8.92 26.59
C LEU A 246 6.49 8.57 26.99
N SER A 247 7.46 9.36 26.54
CA SER A 247 8.88 9.20 26.86
C SER A 247 9.50 10.58 27.09
N GLY A 248 9.57 11.00 28.35
CA GLY A 248 9.95 12.37 28.71
C GLY A 248 9.03 13.38 28.04
N LYS A 249 9.61 14.30 27.27
CA LYS A 249 8.87 15.37 26.57
C LYS A 249 8.38 14.98 25.16
N VAL A 250 8.50 13.71 24.78
CA VAL A 250 8.05 13.20 23.48
C VAL A 250 6.91 12.21 23.67
N ALA A 251 5.80 12.45 22.99
CA ALA A 251 4.66 11.54 22.90
C ALA A 251 4.60 10.89 21.51
N ARG A 252 4.14 9.64 21.45
CA ARG A 252 3.69 9.00 20.21
C ARG A 252 2.23 8.59 20.38
N LEU A 253 1.38 9.01 19.44
CA LEU A 253 0.01 8.56 19.28
C LEU A 253 -0.09 7.84 17.94
N GLN A 254 -0.38 6.55 17.96
CA GLN A 254 -0.64 5.76 16.76
C GLN A 254 -2.16 5.54 16.64
N VAL A 255 -2.71 5.85 15.47
CA VAL A 255 -4.12 5.64 15.15
C VAL A 255 -4.19 4.82 13.86
N ASP A 256 -4.46 3.52 13.98
CA ASP A 256 -4.39 2.59 12.84
C ASP A 256 -5.62 2.65 11.92
N THR A 257 -6.72 3.25 12.35
CA THR A 257 -7.92 3.47 11.52
C THR A 257 -8.79 4.60 12.08
N PHE A 258 -9.56 5.28 11.24
CA PHE A 258 -10.60 6.24 11.64
C PHE A 258 -12.01 5.66 11.54
N VAL A 259 -12.17 4.36 11.31
CA VAL A 259 -13.50 3.72 11.28
C VAL A 259 -14.15 3.81 12.65
N ASN A 260 -15.18 4.65 12.76
CA ASN A 260 -15.91 4.99 13.98
C ASN A 260 -17.43 4.92 13.73
N TYR A 261 -17.87 4.54 12.53
CA TYR A 261 -19.29 4.48 12.17
C TYR A 261 -19.95 3.13 12.44
N ARG A 262 -19.19 2.07 12.82
CA ARG A 262 -19.79 0.79 13.21
C ARG A 262 -20.04 0.73 14.72
N ASN A 263 -19.09 1.19 15.53
CA ASN A 263 -19.21 1.34 16.98
C ASN A 263 -18.74 2.74 17.42
N PRO A 264 -19.58 3.78 17.24
CA PRO A 264 -19.17 5.16 17.45
C PRO A 264 -18.87 5.48 18.91
N VAL A 265 -17.75 6.17 19.11
CA VAL A 265 -17.42 6.89 20.34
C VAL A 265 -17.29 8.38 20.05
N GLN A 266 -17.55 9.24 21.05
CA GLN A 266 -17.31 10.68 20.93
C GLN A 266 -15.81 10.94 20.84
N ALA A 267 -15.29 11.14 19.63
CA ALA A 267 -13.85 11.13 19.34
C ALA A 267 -13.07 12.18 20.14
N THR A 268 -13.55 13.43 20.22
CA THR A 268 -12.90 14.46 21.04
C THR A 268 -12.82 14.07 22.52
N ALA A 269 -13.87 13.48 23.09
CA ALA A 269 -13.86 13.03 24.48
C ALA A 269 -12.93 11.83 24.69
N TYR A 270 -12.97 10.86 23.76
CA TYR A 270 -12.14 9.66 23.79
C TYR A 270 -10.63 9.99 23.76
N LEU A 271 -10.22 10.93 22.90
CA LEU A 271 -8.82 11.38 22.80
C LEU A 271 -8.38 12.25 23.99
N GLY A 272 -9.32 12.82 24.75
CA GLY A 272 -9.03 13.77 25.82
C GLY A 272 -8.07 13.24 26.88
N GLY A 273 -8.24 11.99 27.32
CA GLY A 273 -7.35 11.39 28.33
C GLY A 273 -5.88 11.34 27.89
N PHE A 274 -5.61 11.11 26.60
CA PHE A 274 -4.24 11.13 26.07
C PHE A 274 -3.66 12.54 26.05
N PHE A 275 -4.43 13.54 25.60
CA PHE A 275 -3.98 14.93 25.56
C PHE A 275 -3.81 15.54 26.95
N GLU A 276 -4.64 15.16 27.93
CA GLU A 276 -4.46 15.50 29.34
C GLU A 276 -3.16 14.92 29.91
N ALA A 277 -2.88 13.65 29.63
CA ALA A 277 -1.62 13.01 30.04
C ALA A 277 -0.40 13.70 29.41
N MET A 278 -0.48 14.07 28.13
CA MET A 278 0.58 14.84 27.46
C MET A 278 0.82 16.20 28.13
N ALA A 279 -0.26 16.93 28.43
CA ALA A 279 -0.18 18.23 29.08
C ALA A 279 0.42 18.12 30.48
N ALA A 280 -0.01 17.14 31.28
CA ALA A 280 0.55 16.86 32.60
C ALA A 280 2.04 16.50 32.55
N ALA A 281 2.48 15.80 31.50
CA ALA A 281 3.88 15.45 31.28
C ALA A 281 4.75 16.60 30.73
N GLY A 282 4.16 17.76 30.40
CA GLY A 282 4.91 18.85 29.76
C GLY A 282 5.47 18.47 28.40
N THR A 283 4.71 17.70 27.62
CA THR A 283 5.14 17.21 26.29
C THR A 283 5.41 18.39 25.35
N GLU A 284 6.56 18.37 24.68
CA GLU A 284 6.96 19.40 23.70
C GLU A 284 6.87 18.90 22.25
N HIS A 285 6.85 17.59 22.05
CA HIS A 285 6.80 16.97 20.72
C HIS A 285 5.82 15.80 20.66
N LEU A 286 4.86 15.88 19.74
CA LEU A 286 3.95 14.78 19.42
C LEU A 286 4.34 14.16 18.07
N ILE A 287 4.50 12.84 18.07
CA ILE A 287 4.58 12.01 16.88
C ILE A 287 3.21 11.36 16.68
N LEU A 288 2.46 11.80 15.67
CA LEU A 288 1.21 11.19 15.24
C LEU A 288 1.50 10.14 14.16
N ASP A 289 1.40 8.87 14.50
CA ASP A 289 1.67 7.78 13.57
C ASP A 289 0.38 7.33 12.87
N LEU A 290 0.30 7.62 11.58
CA LEU A 290 -0.83 7.28 10.74
C LEU A 290 -0.46 6.25 9.67
N ARG A 291 0.74 5.68 9.65
CA ARG A 291 1.24 4.87 8.52
C ARG A 291 0.34 3.69 8.12
N ASN A 292 -0.41 3.14 9.06
CA ASN A 292 -1.35 2.04 8.83
C ASN A 292 -2.79 2.47 8.53
N ASN A 293 -3.08 3.77 8.62
CA ASN A 293 -4.43 4.31 8.59
C ASN A 293 -4.91 4.52 7.15
N GLY A 294 -5.86 3.70 6.69
CA GLY A 294 -6.51 3.86 5.39
C GLY A 294 -7.61 4.94 5.36
N GLY A 295 -7.95 5.53 6.50
CA GLY A 295 -9.00 6.51 6.67
C GLY A 295 -10.18 5.98 7.48
N GLY A 296 -11.38 6.46 7.18
CA GLY A 296 -12.60 6.19 7.92
C GLY A 296 -13.42 7.46 8.12
N SER A 297 -13.93 7.64 9.33
CA SER A 297 -14.90 8.67 9.70
C SER A 297 -14.26 10.04 9.88
N GLU A 298 -14.96 11.10 9.47
CA GLU A 298 -14.44 12.47 9.56
C GLU A 298 -14.39 13.00 11.00
N ASP A 299 -15.27 12.55 11.89
CA ASP A 299 -15.35 13.00 13.28
C ASP A 299 -14.05 12.74 14.05
N VAL A 300 -13.41 11.60 13.82
CA VAL A 300 -12.08 11.30 14.40
C VAL A 300 -11.02 12.27 13.88
N SER A 301 -11.04 12.56 12.59
CA SER A 301 -10.10 13.49 11.97
C SER A 301 -10.31 14.93 12.44
N VAL A 302 -11.57 15.36 12.57
CA VAL A 302 -11.95 16.66 13.13
C VAL A 302 -11.52 16.76 14.59
N ALA A 303 -11.74 15.73 15.40
CA ALA A 303 -11.29 15.68 16.80
C ALA A 303 -9.77 15.88 16.92
N LEU A 304 -8.97 15.20 16.09
CA LEU A 304 -7.52 15.44 16.00
C LEU A 304 -7.22 16.90 15.63
N GLY A 305 -7.92 17.46 14.63
CA GLY A 305 -7.81 18.87 14.26
C GLY A 305 -8.08 19.81 15.45
N ARG A 306 -9.14 19.56 16.24
CA ARG A 306 -9.50 20.37 17.41
C ARG A 306 -8.41 20.36 18.48
N TYR A 307 -7.75 19.22 18.70
CA TYR A 307 -6.62 19.15 19.64
C TYR A 307 -5.33 19.75 19.11
N LEU A 308 -5.11 19.78 17.79
CA LEU A 308 -3.79 20.07 17.20
C LEU A 308 -3.70 21.43 16.49
N MET A 309 -4.81 22.02 16.06
CA MET A 309 -4.82 23.33 15.41
C MET A 309 -4.98 24.46 16.43
N ALA A 310 -4.28 25.58 16.22
CA ALA A 310 -4.30 26.72 17.15
C ALA A 310 -5.40 27.75 16.86
N LYS A 311 -6.01 27.70 15.68
CA LYS A 311 -7.02 28.66 15.20
C LYS A 311 -8.29 27.92 14.75
N PRO A 312 -9.46 28.58 14.77
CA PRO A 312 -10.65 28.03 14.15
C PRO A 312 -10.39 27.59 12.70
N PHE A 313 -10.97 26.48 12.29
CA PHE A 313 -10.70 25.87 11.00
C PHE A 313 -11.96 25.26 10.39
N LEU A 314 -12.00 25.18 9.06
CA LEU A 314 -12.98 24.39 8.32
C LEU A 314 -12.30 23.08 7.86
N TRP A 315 -12.99 21.95 7.97
CA TRP A 315 -12.41 20.66 7.58
C TRP A 315 -12.71 20.31 6.11
N SER A 316 -13.96 20.53 5.71
CA SER A 316 -14.50 20.19 4.41
C SER A 316 -15.08 21.44 3.75
N LYS A 317 -14.77 21.64 2.47
CA LYS A 317 -15.61 22.49 1.60
C LYS A 317 -16.98 21.81 1.43
N PRO A 318 -18.01 22.52 0.95
CA PRO A 318 -19.31 21.90 0.66
C PRO A 318 -19.15 20.60 -0.17
N VAL A 319 -19.80 19.54 0.27
CA VAL A 319 -19.73 18.22 -0.39
C VAL A 319 -20.40 18.32 -1.76
N ARG A 320 -19.74 17.81 -2.79
CA ARG A 320 -20.16 17.97 -4.18
C ARG A 320 -20.69 16.67 -4.76
N TYR A 321 -21.83 16.72 -5.42
CA TYR A 321 -22.55 15.59 -6.02
C TYR A 321 -22.73 15.84 -7.51
N LYS A 322 -22.56 14.79 -8.32
CA LYS A 322 -22.86 14.88 -9.75
C LYS A 322 -24.38 14.86 -9.99
N ALA A 323 -25.09 14.02 -9.25
CA ALA A 323 -26.53 13.88 -9.29
C ALA A 323 -27.08 13.68 -7.87
N VAL A 324 -28.32 14.09 -7.64
CA VAL A 324 -29.08 13.86 -6.39
C VAL A 324 -30.43 13.20 -6.65
N ARG A 325 -30.65 12.77 -7.90
CA ARG A 325 -31.79 12.02 -8.41
C ARG A 325 -31.26 11.01 -9.42
N TYR A 326 -31.71 9.76 -9.29
CA TYR A 326 -31.06 8.63 -9.94
C TYR A 326 -31.99 7.81 -10.84
N GLY A 327 -33.25 8.27 -11.01
CA GLY A 327 -34.24 7.59 -11.83
C GLY A 327 -34.57 6.19 -11.31
N ASP A 328 -34.44 5.18 -12.17
CA ASP A 328 -34.73 3.78 -11.85
C ASP A 328 -33.56 3.05 -11.16
N LEU A 329 -32.34 3.61 -11.21
CA LEU A 329 -31.13 3.00 -10.64
C LEU A 329 -31.25 2.59 -9.16
N PRO A 330 -31.95 3.33 -8.27
CA PRO A 330 -32.06 2.93 -6.88
C PRO A 330 -32.55 1.50 -6.68
N GLN A 331 -33.38 0.94 -7.58
CA GLN A 331 -33.86 -0.45 -7.45
C GLN A 331 -32.71 -1.49 -7.43
N TYR A 332 -31.53 -1.12 -7.95
CA TYR A 332 -30.32 -1.95 -7.98
C TYR A 332 -29.30 -1.57 -6.90
N PHE A 333 -29.55 -0.53 -6.11
CA PHE A 333 -28.62 -0.05 -5.08
C PHE A 333 -29.00 -0.52 -3.69
N GLU A 334 -28.03 -1.07 -2.98
CA GLU A 334 -28.00 -1.12 -1.52
C GLU A 334 -27.15 0.05 -1.00
N THR A 335 -27.54 0.65 0.13
CA THR A 335 -26.75 1.72 0.76
C THR A 335 -27.07 1.80 2.25
N TRP A 336 -26.27 2.56 3.00
CA TRP A 336 -26.44 2.74 4.43
C TRP A 336 -27.38 3.90 4.76
N GLY A 337 -28.10 3.79 5.87
CA GLY A 337 -28.99 4.82 6.39
C GLY A 337 -30.36 4.85 5.70
N ASP A 338 -31.05 5.99 5.84
CA ASP A 338 -32.40 6.17 5.30
C ASP A 338 -32.38 6.28 3.76
N ARG A 339 -33.01 5.30 3.12
CA ARG A 339 -33.06 5.18 1.65
C ARG A 339 -33.77 6.36 0.97
N ALA A 340 -34.87 6.85 1.54
CA ALA A 340 -35.62 7.96 0.98
C ALA A 340 -34.82 9.26 1.09
N ALA A 341 -34.18 9.49 2.23
CA ALA A 341 -33.29 10.65 2.44
C ALA A 341 -32.07 10.63 1.51
N ARG A 342 -31.61 9.46 1.06
CA ARG A 342 -30.47 9.30 0.14
C ARG A 342 -30.85 9.50 -1.32
N PHE A 343 -31.93 8.87 -1.78
CA PHE A 343 -32.28 8.88 -3.20
C PHE A 343 -33.25 9.99 -3.59
N GLU A 344 -34.03 10.50 -2.64
CA GLU A 344 -35.00 11.58 -2.84
C GLU A 344 -34.83 12.74 -1.83
N PRO A 345 -33.61 13.27 -1.61
CA PRO A 345 -33.40 14.36 -0.64
C PRO A 345 -34.12 15.65 -1.09
N PRO A 346 -34.62 16.49 -0.16
CA PRO A 346 -35.19 17.79 -0.51
C PRO A 346 -34.20 18.66 -1.31
N MET A 347 -34.63 19.20 -2.46
CA MET A 347 -33.76 19.99 -3.33
C MET A 347 -33.26 21.28 -2.68
N ALA A 348 -34.01 21.84 -1.72
CA ALA A 348 -33.62 23.02 -0.96
C ALA A 348 -32.32 22.83 -0.13
N LEU A 349 -31.83 21.59 0.02
CA LEU A 349 -30.58 21.29 0.71
C LEU A 349 -29.34 21.44 -0.20
N PHE A 350 -29.54 21.78 -1.48
CA PHE A 350 -28.48 21.85 -2.47
C PHE A 350 -28.49 23.17 -3.22
N ALA A 351 -27.29 23.67 -3.52
CA ALA A 351 -27.07 24.72 -4.49
C ALA A 351 -26.58 24.11 -5.80
N GLN A 352 -27.18 24.48 -6.93
CA GLN A 352 -26.74 23.99 -8.24
C GLN A 352 -25.55 24.81 -8.74
N THR A 353 -24.54 24.11 -9.25
CA THR A 353 -23.35 24.69 -9.89
C THR A 353 -23.62 25.02 -11.36
N PRO A 354 -22.82 25.90 -12.01
CA PRO A 354 -22.96 26.20 -13.43
C PRO A 354 -22.89 24.97 -14.34
N GLU A 355 -22.14 23.94 -13.95
CA GLU A 355 -21.99 22.68 -14.68
C GLU A 355 -23.15 21.70 -14.44
N GLY A 356 -24.18 22.11 -13.69
CA GLY A 356 -25.37 21.31 -13.39
C GLY A 356 -25.20 20.34 -12.22
N TRP A 357 -24.03 20.28 -11.57
CA TRP A 357 -23.78 19.49 -10.36
C TRP A 357 -24.36 20.18 -9.12
N PHE A 358 -24.31 19.52 -7.97
CA PHE A 358 -24.95 19.98 -6.73
C PHE A 358 -23.93 20.08 -5.60
N ASP A 359 -23.83 21.25 -4.96
CA ASP A 359 -23.13 21.42 -3.70
C ASP A 359 -24.13 21.34 -2.55
N ARG A 360 -23.88 20.46 -1.57
CA ARG A 360 -24.69 20.38 -0.35
C ARG A 360 -24.50 21.65 0.46
N ILE A 361 -25.60 22.33 0.77
CA ILE A 361 -25.57 23.50 1.64
C ILE A 361 -25.18 23.04 3.06
N PRO A 362 -24.12 23.61 3.67
CA PRO A 362 -23.74 23.28 5.03
C PRO A 362 -24.87 23.59 6.02
N VAL A 363 -25.16 22.63 6.90
CA VAL A 363 -26.17 22.77 7.96
C VAL A 363 -25.58 22.20 9.23
N ALA A 364 -25.61 22.97 10.32
CA ALA A 364 -25.25 22.47 11.64
C ALA A 364 -26.27 21.44 12.12
N ARG A 365 -25.81 20.31 12.68
CA ARG A 365 -26.69 19.27 13.22
C ARG A 365 -27.41 19.67 14.51
N GLY A 366 -26.94 20.72 15.19
CA GLY A 366 -27.52 21.23 16.43
C GLY A 366 -27.15 22.69 16.68
N ALA A 367 -27.47 23.17 17.89
CA ALA A 367 -27.15 24.53 18.31
C ALA A 367 -25.63 24.77 18.46
N GLU A 368 -24.87 23.71 18.72
CA GLU A 368 -23.41 23.74 18.85
C GLU A 368 -22.76 22.89 17.76
N THR A 369 -21.55 23.30 17.34
CA THR A 369 -20.75 22.57 16.36
C THR A 369 -20.03 21.39 17.02
N THR A 370 -20.24 20.20 16.46
CA THR A 370 -19.66 18.93 16.92
C THR A 370 -18.61 18.39 15.96
N ASP A 371 -17.98 17.28 16.32
CA ASP A 371 -17.01 16.58 15.46
C ASP A 371 -17.65 16.12 14.12
N GLU A 372 -18.97 15.93 14.08
CA GLU A 372 -19.70 15.49 12.90
C GLU A 372 -20.00 16.61 11.88
N ASP A 373 -19.78 17.87 12.27
CA ASP A 373 -20.08 19.07 11.48
C ASP A 373 -18.84 19.51 10.67
N SER A 374 -18.28 18.63 9.85
CA SER A 374 -17.02 18.85 9.12
C SER A 374 -17.06 20.03 8.11
N THR A 375 -18.26 20.45 7.70
CA THR A 375 -18.50 21.61 6.82
C THR A 375 -18.82 22.90 7.58
N MET A 376 -18.72 22.88 8.91
CA MET A 376 -18.87 24.05 9.77
C MET A 376 -17.53 24.42 10.42
N PRO A 377 -17.30 25.70 10.76
CA PRO A 377 -16.10 26.12 11.48
C PRO A 377 -15.95 25.41 12.83
N GLN A 378 -14.87 24.67 12.98
CA GLN A 378 -14.49 23.95 14.18
C GLN A 378 -13.65 24.83 15.11
N GLN A 379 -13.83 24.66 16.41
CA GLN A 379 -13.09 25.39 17.43
C GLN A 379 -12.00 24.51 18.04
N PRO A 380 -10.76 25.03 18.20
CA PRO A 380 -9.73 24.34 18.95
C PRO A 380 -10.17 24.02 20.38
N VAL A 381 -9.71 22.88 20.91
CA VAL A 381 -9.85 22.57 22.34
C VAL A 381 -9.01 23.58 23.13
N ALA A 382 -9.66 24.35 24.01
CA ALA A 382 -9.02 25.43 24.77
C ALA A 382 -8.07 24.91 25.87
N LYS A 383 -8.50 23.89 26.63
CA LYS A 383 -7.70 23.27 27.70
C LYS A 383 -7.24 21.87 27.27
N GLY A 384 -5.93 21.63 27.27
CA GLY A 384 -5.34 20.34 26.85
C GLY A 384 -5.03 20.25 25.36
N GLY A 385 -5.33 21.28 24.56
CA GLY A 385 -4.86 21.36 23.17
C GLY A 385 -3.32 21.39 23.10
N PHE A 386 -2.74 20.62 22.18
CA PHE A 386 -1.29 20.55 22.00
C PHE A 386 -0.81 21.59 20.99
N ARG A 387 0.20 22.40 21.37
CA ARG A 387 0.76 23.49 20.54
C ARG A 387 2.27 23.40 20.36
N GLY A 388 2.87 22.27 20.76
CA GLY A 388 4.28 22.01 20.56
C GLY A 388 4.58 21.52 19.14
N ARG A 389 5.76 20.92 18.95
CA ARG A 389 6.17 20.36 17.66
C ARG A 389 5.26 19.18 17.31
N LEU A 390 4.76 19.14 16.09
CA LEU A 390 3.97 18.01 15.55
C LEU A 390 4.73 17.35 14.39
N THR A 391 4.93 16.05 14.48
CA THR A 391 5.45 15.21 13.40
C THR A 391 4.44 14.13 13.08
N ILE A 392 4.12 13.92 11.80
CA ILE A 392 3.23 12.87 11.35
C ILE A 392 4.06 11.81 10.64
N LEU A 393 3.85 10.54 11.00
CA LEU A 393 4.38 9.42 10.23
C LEU A 393 3.36 9.02 9.15
N SER A 394 3.77 9.13 7.88
CA SER A 394 2.95 8.85 6.69
C SER A 394 3.48 7.63 5.94
N GLY A 395 2.59 6.94 5.22
CA GLY A 395 2.91 5.75 4.44
C GLY A 395 1.97 5.51 3.27
N ALA A 396 2.34 4.56 2.41
CA ALA A 396 1.62 4.22 1.19
C ALA A 396 0.18 3.69 1.40
N ARG A 397 -0.20 3.29 2.63
CA ARG A 397 -1.58 2.90 2.96
C ARG A 397 -2.50 4.08 3.21
N ASN A 398 -1.95 5.27 3.45
CA ASN A 398 -2.78 6.44 3.74
C ASN A 398 -3.64 6.80 2.54
N GLY A 399 -4.96 6.68 2.71
CA GLY A 399 -5.96 7.08 1.73
C GLY A 399 -7.10 7.82 2.41
N SER A 400 -8.12 8.21 1.64
CA SER A 400 -9.38 8.73 2.18
C SER A 400 -9.19 9.79 3.29
N GLY A 401 -9.88 9.65 4.43
CA GLY A 401 -9.77 10.52 5.60
C GLY A 401 -8.36 10.66 6.19
N ALA A 402 -7.49 9.66 6.04
CA ALA A 402 -6.10 9.73 6.51
C ALA A 402 -5.30 10.77 5.74
N THR A 403 -5.32 10.70 4.41
CA THR A 403 -4.66 11.68 3.54
C THR A 403 -5.17 13.10 3.78
N ARG A 404 -6.48 13.25 3.96
CA ARG A 404 -7.08 14.56 4.30
C ARG A 404 -6.59 15.10 5.63
N THR A 405 -6.47 14.23 6.65
CA THR A 405 -5.95 14.58 7.97
C THR A 405 -4.51 15.05 7.87
N ILE A 406 -3.68 14.32 7.13
CA ILE A 406 -2.28 14.69 6.89
C ILE A 406 -2.21 16.06 6.20
N ALA A 407 -3.02 16.27 5.16
CA ALA A 407 -3.01 17.53 4.40
C ALA A 407 -3.45 18.73 5.27
N GLN A 408 -4.53 18.57 6.01
CA GLN A 408 -5.07 19.55 6.95
C GLN A 408 -4.05 19.94 8.03
N LEU A 409 -3.42 18.95 8.68
CA LEU A 409 -2.45 19.19 9.74
C LEU A 409 -1.11 19.74 9.20
N LYS A 410 -0.70 19.35 7.98
CA LYS A 410 0.46 19.95 7.32
C LYS A 410 0.23 21.45 7.07
N GLU A 411 -0.88 21.81 6.45
CA GLU A 411 -1.18 23.21 6.09
C GLU A 411 -1.51 24.07 7.32
N LYS A 412 -2.42 23.60 8.19
CA LYS A 412 -3.01 24.44 9.24
C LYS A 412 -2.33 24.32 10.60
N ALA A 413 -1.62 23.22 10.86
CA ALA A 413 -0.87 23.01 12.11
C ALA A 413 0.66 23.02 11.91
N GLY A 414 1.16 23.16 10.68
CA GLY A 414 2.60 23.18 10.39
C GLY A 414 3.30 21.85 10.72
N ALA A 415 2.58 20.73 10.60
CA ALA A 415 3.12 19.41 10.90
C ALA A 415 4.25 19.03 9.93
N MET A 416 5.35 18.49 10.47
CA MET A 416 6.40 17.86 9.65
C MET A 416 5.99 16.43 9.30
N ILE A 417 6.08 16.04 8.03
CA ILE A 417 5.70 14.71 7.56
C ILE A 417 6.95 13.87 7.31
N VAL A 418 7.02 12.68 7.93
CA VAL A 418 8.14 11.73 7.85
C VAL A 418 7.63 10.37 7.37
N GLY A 419 8.37 9.66 6.53
CA GLY A 419 8.00 8.32 6.07
C GLY A 419 7.91 8.27 4.55
N GLU A 420 6.84 7.69 4.01
CA GLU A 420 6.56 7.69 2.57
C GLU A 420 5.39 8.62 2.24
N ASP A 421 5.37 9.12 1.01
CA ASP A 421 4.26 9.93 0.51
C ASP A 421 2.94 9.20 0.74
N SER A 422 1.95 9.92 1.27
CA SER A 422 0.63 9.34 1.45
C SER A 422 0.08 8.94 0.06
N ALA A 423 -0.71 7.89 0.01
CA ALA A 423 -1.59 7.68 -1.14
C ALA A 423 -2.82 8.62 -1.03
N GLY A 424 -3.87 8.36 -1.80
CA GLY A 424 -5.09 9.15 -1.72
C GLY A 424 -5.00 10.48 -2.48
N SER A 425 -6.01 11.31 -2.27
CA SER A 425 -6.12 12.64 -2.90
C SER A 425 -6.09 13.73 -1.82
N ALA A 426 -5.06 14.58 -1.80
CA ALA A 426 -4.95 15.68 -0.83
C ALA A 426 -6.12 16.68 -0.95
N GLU A 427 -6.56 16.95 -2.19
CA GLU A 427 -7.74 17.75 -2.50
C GLU A 427 -9.06 17.12 -2.07
N GLY A 428 -9.02 15.85 -1.69
CA GLY A 428 -10.15 15.09 -1.16
C GLY A 428 -10.66 13.98 -2.08
N PRO A 429 -11.07 12.83 -1.51
CA PRO A 429 -11.45 11.63 -2.23
C PRO A 429 -12.83 11.76 -2.87
N THR A 430 -13.08 10.90 -3.86
CA THR A 430 -14.44 10.61 -4.31
C THR A 430 -15.01 9.55 -3.37
N SER A 431 -15.86 9.94 -2.42
CA SER A 431 -16.37 9.07 -1.36
C SER A 431 -17.80 9.48 -0.94
N GLY A 432 -18.14 9.43 0.35
CA GLY A 432 -19.49 9.73 0.85
C GLY A 432 -20.27 8.46 1.15
N ALA A 433 -21.59 8.48 0.96
CA ALA A 433 -22.33 7.23 0.99
C ALA A 433 -21.90 6.37 -0.21
N ILE A 434 -21.71 5.08 0.06
CA ILE A 434 -21.40 4.10 -0.97
C ILE A 434 -22.72 3.47 -1.41
N PHE A 435 -23.00 3.53 -2.70
CA PHE A 435 -24.05 2.72 -3.32
C PHE A 435 -23.42 1.41 -3.77
N LEU A 436 -23.92 0.31 -3.24
CA LEU A 436 -23.57 -1.04 -3.69
C LEU A 436 -24.53 -1.41 -4.81
N LEU A 437 -24.08 -1.24 -6.06
CA LEU A 437 -24.81 -1.67 -7.24
C LEU A 437 -24.77 -3.20 -7.33
N ARG A 438 -25.93 -3.85 -7.18
CA ARG A 438 -26.08 -5.29 -7.42
C ARG A 438 -26.36 -5.55 -8.89
N LEU A 439 -25.44 -6.25 -9.54
CA LEU A 439 -25.56 -6.65 -10.95
C LEU A 439 -26.47 -7.90 -11.04
N PRO A 440 -27.62 -7.84 -11.72
CA PRO A 440 -28.64 -8.90 -11.63
C PRO A 440 -28.19 -10.30 -12.06
N ALA A 441 -27.41 -10.44 -13.13
CA ALA A 441 -27.07 -11.76 -13.65
C ALA A 441 -25.88 -12.40 -12.95
N SER A 442 -24.84 -11.60 -12.69
CA SER A 442 -23.62 -12.03 -12.00
C SER A 442 -23.79 -12.10 -10.48
N GLY A 443 -24.71 -11.33 -9.91
CA GLY A 443 -24.89 -11.18 -8.46
C GLY A 443 -23.75 -10.42 -7.78
N MET A 444 -22.76 -9.95 -8.55
CA MET A 444 -21.65 -9.13 -8.04
C MET A 444 -22.16 -7.78 -7.57
N LYS A 445 -21.40 -7.16 -6.68
CA LYS A 445 -21.69 -5.80 -6.21
C LYS A 445 -20.58 -4.86 -6.67
N VAL A 446 -20.94 -3.63 -7.00
CA VAL A 446 -19.96 -2.57 -7.32
C VAL A 446 -20.17 -1.41 -6.38
N ARG A 447 -19.10 -0.99 -5.70
CA ARG A 447 -19.10 0.19 -4.84
C ARG A 447 -19.06 1.44 -5.73
N ILE A 448 -20.05 2.31 -5.61
CA ILE A 448 -20.11 3.59 -6.32
C ILE A 448 -20.29 4.71 -5.29
N PRO A 449 -19.24 5.51 -5.01
CA PRO A 449 -19.34 6.68 -4.17
C PRO A 449 -20.19 7.78 -4.83
N GLU A 450 -21.09 8.39 -4.06
CA GLU A 450 -22.02 9.41 -4.57
C GLU A 450 -21.43 10.83 -4.59
N ALA A 451 -20.32 11.08 -3.89
CA ALA A 451 -19.86 12.43 -3.60
C ALA A 451 -18.36 12.65 -3.81
N TRP A 452 -17.98 13.90 -4.05
CA TRP A 452 -16.62 14.39 -3.91
C TRP A 452 -16.51 15.18 -2.60
N ASN A 453 -15.77 14.62 -1.65
CA ASN A 453 -15.51 15.22 -0.35
C ASN A 453 -14.27 16.09 -0.46
N ARG A 454 -14.46 17.40 -0.67
CA ARG A 454 -13.39 18.35 -0.97
C ARG A 454 -12.72 18.84 0.31
N THR A 455 -11.41 18.62 0.42
CA THR A 455 -10.62 19.08 1.58
C THR A 455 -10.51 20.61 1.57
N ASP A 456 -10.68 21.24 2.74
CA ASP A 456 -10.43 22.68 2.90
C ASP A 456 -8.93 22.99 3.06
N ILE A 457 -8.18 22.86 1.98
CA ILE A 457 -6.78 23.27 1.86
C ILE A 457 -6.58 24.15 0.63
N ALA A 458 -5.52 24.95 0.64
CA ALA A 458 -5.12 25.85 -0.43
C ALA A 458 -4.02 25.26 -1.32
N GLN A 459 -3.09 24.48 -0.76
CA GLN A 459 -1.93 23.98 -1.50
C GLN A 459 -1.92 22.45 -1.58
N PHE A 460 -1.96 21.93 -2.82
CA PHE A 460 -1.85 20.50 -3.11
C PHE A 460 -1.43 20.28 -4.57
N VAL A 461 -0.98 19.06 -4.87
CA VAL A 461 -0.78 18.60 -6.25
C VAL A 461 -2.02 17.75 -6.63
N PRO A 462 -2.79 18.14 -7.67
CA PRO A 462 -3.98 17.37 -8.06
C PRO A 462 -3.68 15.90 -8.37
N GLY A 463 -4.54 15.00 -7.89
CA GLY A 463 -4.41 13.56 -8.08
C GLY A 463 -3.23 12.93 -7.36
N LYS A 464 -2.69 13.59 -6.33
CA LYS A 464 -1.63 13.06 -5.48
C LYS A 464 -2.03 13.15 -4.01
N GLY A 465 -1.40 12.31 -3.20
CA GLY A 465 -1.45 12.44 -1.75
C GLY A 465 -0.58 13.60 -1.25
N VAL A 466 -0.22 13.56 0.02
CA VAL A 466 0.66 14.54 0.66
C VAL A 466 2.10 14.05 0.59
N ALA A 467 2.95 14.86 -0.03
CA ALA A 467 4.38 14.62 -0.07
C ALA A 467 5.00 14.75 1.33
N VAL A 468 5.95 13.86 1.64
CA VAL A 468 6.73 13.93 2.89
C VAL A 468 7.73 15.08 2.84
N ASP A 469 8.02 15.65 4.01
CA ASP A 469 9.15 16.58 4.16
C ASP A 469 10.46 15.81 4.32
N VAL A 470 10.36 14.57 4.83
CA VAL A 470 11.48 13.68 5.08
C VAL A 470 11.13 12.26 4.64
N LEU A 471 11.70 11.82 3.52
CA LEU A 471 11.54 10.45 3.03
C LEU A 471 12.29 9.46 3.94
N VAL A 472 11.58 8.41 4.35
CA VAL A 472 12.10 7.23 5.04
C VAL A 472 11.42 6.01 4.45
N VAL A 473 12.14 5.26 3.63
CA VAL A 473 11.62 4.04 2.99
C VAL A 473 11.83 2.80 3.86
N PRO A 474 10.90 1.84 3.88
CA PRO A 474 11.14 0.55 4.52
C PRO A 474 12.33 -0.17 3.87
N THR A 475 13.24 -0.71 4.69
CA THR A 475 14.38 -1.50 4.22
C THR A 475 14.34 -2.90 4.82
N LEU A 476 14.95 -3.86 4.13
CA LEU A 476 15.15 -5.21 4.65
C LEU A 476 16.05 -5.20 5.89
N ALA A 477 16.96 -4.23 6.00
CA ALA A 477 17.83 -4.09 7.17
C ALA A 477 17.02 -3.67 8.40
N ASP A 478 16.08 -2.74 8.25
CA ASP A 478 15.18 -2.32 9.33
C ASP A 478 14.21 -3.45 9.71
N PHE A 479 13.64 -4.13 8.71
CA PHE A 479 12.75 -5.27 8.93
C PHE A 479 13.44 -6.39 9.71
N ALA A 480 14.63 -6.83 9.27
CA ALA A 480 15.38 -7.90 9.93
C ALA A 480 15.89 -7.49 11.33
N GLY A 481 16.20 -6.20 11.52
CA GLY A 481 16.63 -5.65 12.81
C GLY A 481 15.49 -5.31 13.77
N GLY A 482 14.22 -5.43 13.35
CA GLY A 482 13.07 -4.97 14.14
C GLY A 482 13.09 -3.47 14.44
N ARG A 483 13.72 -2.67 13.58
CA ARG A 483 13.90 -1.21 13.77
C ARG A 483 12.80 -0.44 13.08
N ASP A 484 12.31 0.61 13.76
CA ASP A 484 11.35 1.55 13.18
C ASP A 484 12.03 2.90 12.92
N ARG A 485 12.70 2.96 11.77
CA ARG A 485 13.52 4.11 11.39
C ARG A 485 12.72 5.40 11.25
N ALA A 486 11.46 5.35 10.82
CA ALA A 486 10.62 6.55 10.73
C ALA A 486 10.34 7.14 12.12
N VAL A 487 10.12 6.30 13.14
CA VAL A 487 10.00 6.76 14.53
C VAL A 487 11.32 7.35 15.04
N GLU A 488 12.46 6.71 14.75
CA GLU A 488 13.78 7.23 15.14
C GLU A 488 14.08 8.60 14.51
N VAL A 489 13.80 8.75 13.22
CA VAL A 489 13.95 10.01 12.48
C VAL A 489 13.04 11.08 13.05
N ALA A 490 11.76 10.77 13.30
CA ALA A 490 10.83 11.72 13.90
C ALA A 490 11.32 12.18 15.29
N ARG A 491 11.88 11.28 16.11
CA ARG A 491 12.49 11.62 17.41
C ARG A 491 13.77 12.45 17.31
N GLY A 492 14.37 12.55 16.13
CA GLY A 492 15.69 13.17 15.92
C GLY A 492 16.87 12.25 16.25
N ALA A 493 16.64 10.95 16.44
CA ALA A 493 17.68 9.97 16.79
C ALA A 493 18.50 9.48 15.58
N SER A 494 18.04 9.76 14.35
CA SER A 494 18.75 9.45 13.11
C SER A 494 18.86 10.69 12.22
N PRO A 495 19.81 11.60 12.51
CA PRO A 495 19.92 12.88 11.80
C PRO A 495 20.31 12.67 10.32
N ALA A 496 19.93 13.64 9.49
CA ALA A 496 20.39 13.67 8.11
C ALA A 496 21.90 13.95 8.06
N VAL A 497 22.58 13.32 7.11
CA VAL A 497 24.02 13.49 6.93
C VAL A 497 24.31 14.55 5.88
N VAL A 498 25.22 15.48 6.19
CA VAL A 498 25.64 16.56 5.28
C VAL A 498 26.64 16.04 4.25
N ASP A 499 27.68 15.30 4.68
CA ASP A 499 28.67 14.68 3.78
C ASP A 499 28.19 13.30 3.30
N VAL A 500 27.25 13.30 2.36
CA VAL A 500 26.70 12.09 1.75
C VAL A 500 27.78 11.29 1.02
N ALA A 501 28.69 11.97 0.33
CA ALA A 501 29.75 11.33 -0.44
C ALA A 501 30.75 10.59 0.47
N GLY A 502 31.16 11.21 1.58
CA GLY A 502 32.01 10.59 2.60
C GLY A 502 31.32 9.43 3.30
N LEU A 503 30.01 9.55 3.59
CA LEU A 503 29.22 8.47 4.17
C LEU A 503 29.16 7.25 3.24
N ALA A 504 28.85 7.47 1.96
CA ALA A 504 28.81 6.43 0.95
C ALA A 504 30.19 5.75 0.80
N ALA A 505 31.26 6.56 0.72
CA ALA A 505 32.61 6.05 0.59
C ALA A 505 33.02 5.17 1.77
N LYS A 506 32.75 5.63 3.00
CA LYS A 506 33.00 4.85 4.21
C LYS A 506 32.19 3.57 4.23
N ALA A 507 30.92 3.62 3.82
CA ALA A 507 30.04 2.46 3.81
C ALA A 507 30.47 1.39 2.79
N LEU A 508 30.96 1.80 1.61
CA LEU A 508 31.36 0.92 0.52
C LEU A 508 32.79 0.37 0.66
N ALA A 509 33.70 1.14 1.28
CA ALA A 509 35.12 0.78 1.34
C ALA A 509 35.37 -0.58 2.01
N GLY A 510 36.31 -1.33 1.44
CA GLY A 510 36.77 -2.62 1.95
C GLY A 510 36.59 -3.76 0.95
N ARG A 511 36.79 -4.98 1.46
CA ARG A 511 36.58 -6.22 0.71
C ARG A 511 35.34 -6.90 1.23
N TRP A 512 34.51 -7.38 0.32
CA TRP A 512 33.20 -7.93 0.62
C TRP A 512 32.99 -9.24 -0.14
N THR A 513 32.30 -10.18 0.49
CA THR A 513 31.89 -11.45 -0.11
C THR A 513 30.43 -11.73 0.22
N GLY A 514 29.71 -12.37 -0.69
CA GLY A 514 28.30 -12.67 -0.48
C GLY A 514 27.63 -13.09 -1.77
N THR A 515 26.46 -12.54 -2.07
CA THR A 515 25.69 -12.91 -3.27
C THR A 515 25.17 -11.71 -4.03
N LEU A 516 24.99 -11.89 -5.34
CA LEU A 516 24.19 -11.04 -6.21
C LEU A 516 22.91 -11.82 -6.56
N ASP A 517 21.76 -11.26 -6.23
CA ASP A 517 20.45 -11.71 -6.69
C ASP A 517 19.95 -10.75 -7.76
N TYR A 518 19.67 -11.21 -8.98
CA TYR A 518 19.29 -10.33 -10.08
C TYR A 518 18.29 -10.97 -11.03
N ARG A 519 17.54 -10.11 -11.73
CA ARG A 519 16.73 -10.48 -12.89
C ARG A 519 17.54 -10.27 -14.17
N ASP A 520 17.58 -11.27 -15.02
CA ASP A 520 18.27 -11.22 -16.31
C ASP A 520 17.60 -10.18 -17.24
N TYR A 521 18.39 -9.44 -18.04
CA TYR A 521 17.86 -8.40 -18.95
C TYR A 521 17.26 -8.98 -20.25
N GLY A 522 17.55 -10.23 -20.59
CA GLY A 522 16.98 -10.89 -21.75
C GLY A 522 15.60 -11.51 -21.47
N ASN A 523 15.43 -12.14 -20.31
CA ASN A 523 14.23 -12.96 -20.04
C ASN A 523 13.60 -12.76 -18.65
N ASP A 524 14.10 -11.83 -17.83
CA ASP A 524 13.68 -11.57 -16.45
C ASP A 524 13.71 -12.79 -15.52
N SER A 525 14.38 -13.87 -15.92
CA SER A 525 14.68 -15.00 -15.04
C SER A 525 15.56 -14.55 -13.89
N ARG A 526 15.38 -15.18 -12.74
CA ARG A 526 16.00 -14.76 -11.50
C ARG A 526 17.10 -15.72 -11.11
N THR A 527 18.29 -15.17 -10.86
CA THR A 527 19.48 -15.95 -10.53
C THR A 527 20.16 -15.37 -9.29
N THR A 528 20.78 -16.23 -8.48
CA THR A 528 21.62 -15.81 -7.36
C THR A 528 23.01 -16.40 -7.51
N LEU A 529 24.00 -15.53 -7.58
CA LEU A 529 25.41 -15.88 -7.83
C LEU A 529 26.26 -15.51 -6.61
N PRO A 530 27.30 -16.29 -6.27
CA PRO A 530 28.36 -15.82 -5.39
C PRO A 530 28.99 -14.54 -5.97
N ALA A 531 29.18 -13.54 -5.12
CA ALA A 531 29.70 -12.24 -5.49
C ALA A 531 30.81 -11.80 -4.53
N MET A 532 31.83 -11.16 -5.09
CA MET A 532 32.88 -10.48 -4.35
C MET A 532 32.96 -9.03 -4.82
N MET A 533 33.23 -8.12 -3.89
CA MET A 533 33.45 -6.70 -4.19
C MET A 533 34.74 -6.24 -3.49
N ALA A 534 35.62 -5.58 -4.23
CA ALA A 534 36.67 -4.74 -3.65
C ALA A 534 36.33 -3.28 -3.93
N SER A 535 36.44 -2.42 -2.92
CA SER A 535 36.14 -0.99 -3.10
C SER A 535 37.05 -0.08 -2.28
N ASP A 536 37.49 1.01 -2.93
CA ASP A 536 38.16 2.15 -2.29
C ASP A 536 37.16 3.19 -1.72
N GLY A 537 35.85 2.89 -1.81
CA GLY A 537 34.75 3.79 -1.45
C GLY A 537 34.13 4.55 -2.63
N ARG A 538 34.77 4.57 -3.80
CA ARG A 538 34.24 5.22 -5.01
C ARG A 538 34.24 4.30 -6.22
N SER A 539 35.29 3.50 -6.37
CA SER A 539 35.41 2.44 -7.36
C SER A 539 34.96 1.13 -6.71
N LEU A 540 34.07 0.41 -7.35
CA LEU A 540 33.52 -0.88 -6.89
C LEU A 540 33.86 -1.93 -7.95
N ASP A 541 34.86 -2.75 -7.65
CA ASP A 541 35.31 -3.84 -8.52
C ASP A 541 34.61 -5.14 -8.12
N TRP A 542 33.79 -5.66 -9.03
CA TRP A 542 32.95 -6.83 -8.81
C TRP A 542 33.53 -8.08 -9.48
N THR A 543 33.39 -9.21 -8.80
CA THR A 543 33.64 -10.54 -9.36
C THR A 543 32.46 -11.45 -9.03
N TYR A 544 31.89 -12.09 -10.04
CA TYR A 544 30.77 -13.03 -9.92
C TYR A 544 31.20 -14.41 -10.39
N ASP A 545 30.83 -15.43 -9.62
CA ASP A 545 30.94 -16.83 -10.03
C ASP A 545 29.62 -17.25 -10.69
N ASP A 546 29.65 -17.42 -12.01
CA ASP A 546 28.49 -17.77 -12.84
C ASP A 546 28.54 -19.23 -13.29
N GLY A 547 29.19 -20.08 -12.48
CA GLY A 547 29.27 -21.52 -12.70
C GLY A 547 30.64 -22.01 -13.22
N PRO A 548 30.77 -23.31 -13.52
CA PRO A 548 32.06 -23.94 -13.80
C PRO A 548 32.89 -23.22 -14.87
N GLY A 549 33.99 -22.59 -14.43
CA GLY A 549 34.93 -21.86 -15.29
C GLY A 549 34.45 -20.49 -15.78
N LYS A 550 33.27 -20.02 -15.37
CA LYS A 550 32.69 -18.75 -15.83
C LYS A 550 32.76 -17.70 -14.72
N ILE A 551 33.79 -16.86 -14.78
CA ILE A 551 33.94 -15.70 -13.89
C ILE A 551 33.61 -14.42 -14.67
N VAL A 552 32.64 -13.67 -14.17
CA VAL A 552 32.26 -12.36 -14.71
C VAL A 552 32.87 -11.27 -13.84
N ARG A 553 33.49 -10.25 -14.46
CA ARG A 553 34.01 -9.07 -13.75
C ARG A 553 33.38 -7.81 -14.30
N SER A 554 33.05 -6.88 -13.41
CA SER A 554 32.57 -5.55 -13.77
C SER A 554 33.11 -4.53 -12.78
N ALA A 555 33.14 -3.26 -13.17
CA ALA A 555 33.54 -2.18 -12.28
C ALA A 555 32.61 -0.98 -12.43
N ASP A 556 32.17 -0.45 -11.30
CA ASP A 556 31.37 0.78 -11.21
C ASP A 556 32.18 1.89 -10.53
N ARG A 557 31.97 3.14 -10.96
CA ARG A 557 32.53 4.34 -10.34
C ARG A 557 31.41 5.28 -9.93
N TRP A 558 31.33 5.53 -8.63
CA TRP A 558 30.37 6.42 -8.00
C TRP A 558 30.98 7.82 -7.86
N THR A 559 30.35 8.80 -8.50
CA THR A 559 30.80 10.20 -8.50
C THR A 559 29.67 11.09 -8.02
N PHE A 560 29.84 11.69 -6.84
CA PHE A 560 28.89 12.68 -6.33
C PHE A 560 29.18 14.06 -6.91
N ALA A 561 28.11 14.79 -7.24
CA ALA A 561 28.20 16.21 -7.53
C ALA A 561 28.64 16.98 -6.28
N ALA A 562 29.14 18.20 -6.47
CA ALA A 562 29.68 19.03 -5.39
C ALA A 562 28.65 19.35 -4.29
N ASP A 563 27.36 19.33 -4.61
CA ASP A 563 26.27 19.54 -3.65
C ASP A 563 25.93 18.30 -2.82
N GLY A 564 26.51 17.14 -3.15
CA GLY A 564 26.23 15.85 -2.50
C GLY A 564 24.82 15.31 -2.75
N ARG A 565 24.02 15.94 -3.61
CA ARG A 565 22.61 15.57 -3.88
C ARG A 565 22.44 14.75 -5.14
N THR A 566 23.41 14.78 -6.04
CA THR A 566 23.40 14.00 -7.27
C THR A 566 24.54 12.98 -7.28
N LEU A 567 24.23 11.75 -7.65
CA LEU A 567 25.17 10.64 -7.81
C LEU A 567 25.16 10.19 -9.27
N GLY A 568 26.30 10.25 -9.93
CA GLY A 568 26.55 9.60 -11.22
C GLY A 568 27.24 8.24 -11.00
N ILE A 569 26.73 7.20 -11.65
CA ILE A 569 27.33 5.85 -11.64
C ILE A 569 27.70 5.47 -13.09
N GLY A 570 28.99 5.35 -13.38
CA GLY A 570 29.50 4.91 -14.69
C GLY A 570 30.48 3.74 -14.55
N GLY A 571 30.71 2.92 -15.59
CA GLY A 571 31.54 1.73 -15.43
C GLY A 571 31.69 0.83 -16.67
N ARG A 572 32.66 -0.10 -16.63
CA ARG A 572 32.81 -1.18 -17.62
C ARG A 572 32.04 -2.41 -17.13
N GLY A 573 30.92 -2.70 -17.78
CA GLY A 573 30.08 -3.88 -17.49
C GLY A 573 28.57 -3.57 -17.41
N SER A 574 28.19 -2.31 -17.24
CA SER A 574 26.79 -1.84 -17.19
C SER A 574 26.11 -1.73 -18.56
N GLY A 575 26.43 -2.63 -19.50
CA GLY A 575 25.98 -2.52 -20.90
C GLY A 575 26.61 -1.33 -21.62
N GLY A 576 27.86 -1.53 -22.07
CA GLY A 576 28.53 -0.76 -23.15
C GLY A 576 28.61 0.76 -23.01
N GLY A 577 29.77 1.30 -22.59
CA GLY A 577 30.29 2.62 -23.01
C GLY A 577 29.37 3.86 -22.95
N GLY A 578 28.26 3.80 -22.22
CA GLY A 578 27.23 4.83 -22.19
C GLY A 578 27.48 5.90 -21.12
N GLU A 579 26.71 6.98 -21.22
CA GLU A 579 26.62 8.04 -20.21
C GLU A 579 26.31 7.45 -18.81
N PRO A 580 26.85 8.04 -17.73
CA PRO A 580 26.58 7.58 -16.36
C PRO A 580 25.08 7.55 -16.04
N GLU A 581 24.63 6.53 -15.29
CA GLU A 581 23.31 6.57 -14.67
C GLU A 581 23.27 7.69 -13.63
N MET A 582 22.30 8.60 -13.76
CA MET A 582 22.15 9.75 -12.86
C MET A 582 21.07 9.48 -11.81
N TRP A 583 21.41 9.77 -10.56
CA TRP A 583 20.59 9.50 -9.38
C TRP A 583 20.52 10.72 -8.46
N HIS A 584 19.41 10.87 -7.76
CA HIS A 584 19.17 11.91 -6.76
C HIS A 584 19.11 11.29 -5.36
N VAL A 585 19.87 11.84 -4.43
CA VAL A 585 19.83 11.45 -3.01
C VAL A 585 18.52 11.90 -2.40
N VAL A 586 17.68 10.94 -2.01
CA VAL A 586 16.40 11.20 -1.35
C VAL A 586 16.42 10.85 0.14
N GLU A 587 17.39 10.06 0.58
CA GLU A 587 17.65 9.81 2.00
C GLU A 587 19.14 9.52 2.25
N ALA A 588 19.70 10.10 3.32
CA ALA A 588 21.06 9.80 3.79
C ALA A 588 21.15 9.92 5.31
N ARG A 589 21.34 8.79 6.00
CA ARG A 589 21.27 8.71 7.45
C ARG A 589 22.26 7.75 8.07
N THR A 590 22.58 8.05 9.34
CA THR A 590 23.23 7.13 10.27
C THR A 590 22.29 6.80 11.43
N ALA A 591 22.23 5.53 11.79
CA ALA A 591 21.57 5.06 13.00
C ALA A 591 22.54 5.15 14.21
N SER A 592 21.99 5.11 15.42
CA SER A 592 22.79 5.19 16.66
C SER A 592 23.76 4.02 16.85
N ASP A 593 23.48 2.88 16.22
CA ASP A 593 24.36 1.69 16.18
C ASP A 593 25.47 1.80 15.11
N GLY A 594 25.59 2.94 14.43
CA GLY A 594 26.53 3.14 13.33
C GLY A 594 26.03 2.60 11.98
N GLY A 595 24.82 2.07 11.92
CA GLY A 595 24.19 1.65 10.67
C GLY A 595 24.02 2.82 9.70
N VAL A 596 24.14 2.56 8.40
CA VAL A 596 24.02 3.54 7.32
C VAL A 596 22.83 3.20 6.47
N THR A 597 22.08 4.22 6.03
CA THR A 597 21.11 4.08 4.96
C THR A 597 21.22 5.25 3.99
N LEU A 598 21.34 4.91 2.71
CA LEU A 598 21.37 5.82 1.58
C LEU A 598 20.32 5.37 0.57
N VAL A 599 19.50 6.30 0.10
CA VAL A 599 18.43 6.01 -0.86
C VAL A 599 18.54 7.01 -1.98
N PHE A 600 18.48 6.50 -3.21
CA PHE A 600 18.62 7.27 -4.42
C PHE A 600 17.48 6.97 -5.38
N ASP A 601 16.87 8.02 -5.95
CA ASP A 601 15.87 7.90 -7.00
C ASP A 601 16.42 8.38 -8.34
N GLY A 602 15.99 7.77 -9.43
CA GLY A 602 16.43 8.15 -10.78
C GLY A 602 15.54 7.54 -11.86
N GLU A 603 15.90 7.81 -13.10
CA GLU A 603 15.30 7.17 -14.27
C GLU A 603 16.40 6.43 -15.03
N VAL A 604 16.15 5.16 -15.34
CA VAL A 604 17.12 4.30 -16.03
C VAL A 604 16.49 3.64 -17.24
N LEU A 605 17.31 3.10 -18.14
CA LEU A 605 16.83 2.22 -19.20
C LEU A 605 16.84 0.77 -18.71
N GLU A 606 15.70 0.10 -18.81
CA GLU A 606 15.54 -1.33 -18.58
C GLU A 606 14.95 -1.95 -19.86
N ASN A 607 15.71 -2.84 -20.50
CA ASN A 607 15.32 -3.51 -21.75
C ASN A 607 14.88 -2.53 -22.85
N GLY A 608 15.59 -1.39 -22.96
CA GLY A 608 15.29 -0.32 -23.92
C GLY A 608 14.13 0.60 -23.53
N ARG A 609 13.48 0.37 -22.39
CA ARG A 609 12.39 1.19 -21.88
C ARG A 609 12.86 2.07 -20.71
N LYS A 610 12.47 3.34 -20.72
CA LYS A 610 12.71 4.23 -19.57
C LYS A 610 11.80 3.83 -18.40
N VAL A 611 12.39 3.58 -17.24
CA VAL A 611 11.72 3.16 -16.01
C VAL A 611 12.15 4.03 -14.84
N ILE A 612 11.25 4.19 -13.86
CA ILE A 612 11.58 4.82 -12.57
C ILE A 612 12.39 3.80 -11.78
N ALA A 613 13.50 4.24 -11.17
CA ALA A 613 14.37 3.39 -10.39
C ALA A 613 14.62 3.97 -9.00
N ARG A 614 14.73 3.08 -8.02
CA ARG A 614 15.21 3.38 -6.68
C ARG A 614 16.37 2.46 -6.35
N LYS A 615 17.44 3.04 -5.80
CA LYS A 615 18.60 2.31 -5.27
C LYS A 615 18.68 2.54 -3.77
N ILE A 616 18.84 1.47 -3.01
CA ILE A 616 18.94 1.48 -1.55
C ILE A 616 20.27 0.85 -1.17
N LEU A 617 21.09 1.59 -0.43
CA LEU A 617 22.29 1.07 0.20
C LEU A 617 22.08 1.09 1.70
N THR A 618 22.17 -0.07 2.32
CA THR A 618 22.21 -0.19 3.78
C THR A 618 23.49 -0.86 4.22
N ARG A 619 24.11 -0.35 5.29
CA ARG A 619 25.19 -1.06 5.98
C ARG A 619 24.84 -1.19 7.45
N ASN A 620 24.88 -2.39 7.99
CA ASN A 620 24.79 -2.61 9.43
C ASN A 620 25.94 -3.51 9.87
N GLN A 621 26.80 -3.01 10.75
CA GLN A 621 28.01 -3.71 11.19
C GLN A 621 28.85 -4.22 9.98
N ALA A 622 28.93 -5.55 9.84
CA ALA A 622 29.67 -6.25 8.79
C ALA A 622 28.81 -6.60 7.57
N THR A 623 27.53 -6.24 7.52
CA THR A 623 26.63 -6.52 6.38
C THR A 623 26.41 -5.26 5.54
N LEU A 624 26.63 -5.37 4.24
CA LEU A 624 26.36 -4.36 3.23
C LEU A 624 25.32 -4.90 2.25
N ARG A 625 24.26 -4.13 2.01
CA ARG A 625 23.26 -4.40 0.99
C ARG A 625 23.17 -3.25 0.01
N ILE A 626 23.11 -3.58 -1.28
CA ILE A 626 22.89 -2.61 -2.36
C ILE A 626 21.78 -3.15 -3.25
N THR A 627 20.57 -2.60 -3.13
CA THR A 627 19.39 -3.02 -3.90
C THR A 627 19.05 -1.97 -4.95
N LYS A 628 18.77 -2.39 -6.18
CA LYS A 628 18.13 -1.59 -7.24
C LYS A 628 16.77 -2.21 -7.52
N MET A 629 15.72 -1.39 -7.51
CA MET A 629 14.37 -1.76 -7.91
C MET A 629 13.85 -0.77 -8.94
N THR A 630 12.97 -1.24 -9.80
CA THR A 630 12.44 -0.46 -10.92
C THR A 630 10.94 -0.62 -11.02
N ARG A 631 10.29 0.36 -11.66
CA ARG A 631 8.87 0.29 -12.03
C ARG A 631 8.59 1.14 -13.25
N VAL A 632 7.48 0.83 -13.91
CA VAL A 632 6.77 1.76 -14.78
C VAL A 632 5.74 2.52 -13.94
N ALA A 633 5.37 3.73 -14.36
CA ALA A 633 4.18 4.40 -13.79
C ALA A 633 2.94 3.49 -13.91
N GLY A 634 2.15 3.41 -12.85
CA GLY A 634 1.01 2.50 -12.71
C GLY A 634 1.36 1.08 -12.27
N GLU A 635 2.63 0.78 -12.00
CA GLU A 635 3.10 -0.54 -11.56
C GLU A 635 3.82 -0.46 -10.19
N PRO A 636 3.81 -1.55 -9.39
CA PRO A 636 4.60 -1.60 -8.16
C PRO A 636 6.10 -1.69 -8.46
N PHE A 637 6.93 -1.21 -7.53
CA PHE A 637 8.37 -1.48 -7.59
C PHE A 637 8.66 -2.97 -7.47
N VAL A 638 9.54 -3.43 -8.35
CA VAL A 638 10.02 -4.81 -8.40
C VAL A 638 11.55 -4.82 -8.32
N MET A 639 12.09 -5.75 -7.53
CA MET A 639 13.55 -5.88 -7.37
C MET A 639 14.19 -6.23 -8.70
N ARG A 640 15.21 -5.45 -9.10
CA ARG A 640 16.00 -5.68 -10.32
C ARG A 640 17.28 -6.44 -10.02
N GLN A 641 18.05 -5.93 -9.06
CA GLN A 641 19.26 -6.58 -8.58
C GLN A 641 19.53 -6.18 -7.14
N SER A 642 20.21 -7.03 -6.40
CA SER A 642 20.53 -6.80 -5.01
C SER A 642 21.77 -7.57 -4.61
N HIS A 643 22.74 -6.86 -4.07
CA HIS A 643 23.92 -7.46 -3.47
C HIS A 643 23.70 -7.63 -1.98
N GLU A 644 23.96 -8.83 -1.46
CA GLU A 644 23.90 -9.17 -0.04
C GLU A 644 25.29 -9.60 0.41
N LEU A 645 26.02 -8.70 1.05
CA LEU A 645 27.46 -8.84 1.26
C LEU A 645 27.83 -8.81 2.74
N ARG A 646 28.90 -9.52 3.08
CA ARG A 646 29.58 -9.45 4.37
C ARG A 646 31.02 -9.00 4.19
N ALA A 647 31.55 -8.26 5.16
CA ALA A 647 32.95 -7.89 5.18
C ALA A 647 33.81 -9.17 5.14
N ALA A 648 34.75 -9.23 4.20
CA ALA A 648 35.70 -10.33 4.14
C ALA A 648 36.63 -10.25 5.37
N PRO A 649 37.10 -11.38 5.91
CA PRO A 649 38.18 -11.37 6.89
C PRO A 649 39.37 -10.60 6.33
N ALA A 650 40.10 -9.87 7.19
CA ALA A 650 41.42 -9.38 6.81
C ALA A 650 42.24 -10.59 6.33
N ALA A 651 42.92 -10.46 5.20
CA ALA A 651 43.85 -11.50 4.79
C ALA A 651 45.01 -11.46 5.79
N ASP A 652 45.21 -12.56 6.52
CA ASP A 652 46.36 -12.77 7.40
C ASP A 652 47.69 -12.72 6.63
#